data_AF-A0A094CRI9-F1
#
_entry.id   AF-A0A094CRI9-F1
#
_cell.length_a   1.000
_cell.length_b   1.000
_cell.length_c   1.000
_cell.angle_alpha   90.00
_cell.angle_beta   90.00
_cell.angle_gamma   90.00
#
_symmetry.space_group_name_H-M   'P 1'
#
loop_
_entity.id
_entity.type
_entity.pdbx_description
1 polymer ?
#
loop_
_entity_poly.entity_id
_entity_poly.type
_entity_poly.pdbx_seq_one_letter_code
_entity_poly.pdbx_strand_id
1 'polypeptide(L)'
;MAQIPPTMRALAIAAYGKPSSYGIASVPTPQITQPDEVLIKVHAASANPIDVKVAEGALKMARKDTFPHVLGYDASGTIVAVGSAPGNLKVGDQVFTRVPNHLCGTMAQYCLSTVSATALKPESISFVDAASIPLASLTALQAIRLAEAKLGGLKGKTAYVPGGLSGTGNVAVQLLKNVFGVKKVITTLSTGKIERAKELFKGGEGEVVYIDYTKENVNSTIGAKTVDFMFDTMAGAIDSLPVMRNGGSTISISKTPSGDELKRKVGSPPWVLVVALNLLDQLQRWRAGRYGVNYNYFWMSPDAKGLDDLGRWVGEGNVKPLVGRTAKLEDEEAVKTGYEEIYNAKGGVGKSYTASQTPAQPKPTNSFETLMNITPALKSTMSKSVTHAKIAVRRSATRGHANHGWLDSHHSFSFASYHDPRFERFGSLRVLNEDRVAAHNGFPTHPHRDAEIFSYILSGELTHRDSTIQKGKEGKEGDDFYRMKRGDVQFTTGGTGIAHSENNESDQPVHFLQIWALPWARGLTPRYHTKTFDEAKKREAFVPILSPLAAGKGASSAEEEAAIPALPETIPIHADFVMAAGIIGVGKKFEWTVGGEADAEAVVKSRTDRKVYIHVPMTNDGKSKIRLDGREDSVLGEGDGAFVTGVQAGDVLGFESIGEVEAEVIVLDSD
;
A
#
# COMPACT_ATOMS: atom_id res chain seq x y z
N MET A 1 -8.79 -25.47 -14.90
CA MET A 1 -8.00 -24.86 -13.81
C MET A 1 -8.84 -24.89 -12.55
N ALA A 2 -8.26 -25.21 -11.38
CA ALA A 2 -9.00 -25.11 -10.12
C ALA A 2 -9.41 -23.64 -9.91
N GLN A 3 -10.67 -23.40 -9.55
CA GLN A 3 -11.17 -22.06 -9.30
C GLN A 3 -10.42 -21.45 -8.10
N ILE A 4 -9.78 -20.29 -8.30
CA ILE A 4 -9.12 -19.55 -7.22
C ILE A 4 -10.23 -19.00 -6.31
N PRO A 5 -10.23 -19.33 -5.01
CA PRO A 5 -11.28 -18.85 -4.11
C PRO A 5 -11.14 -17.33 -3.89
N PRO A 6 -12.23 -16.59 -3.71
CA PRO A 6 -12.17 -15.15 -3.49
C PRO A 6 -11.56 -14.78 -2.12
N THR A 7 -11.60 -15.70 -1.15
CA THR A 7 -10.94 -15.57 0.14
C THR A 7 -10.05 -16.77 0.43
N MET A 8 -9.10 -16.59 1.33
CA MET A 8 -8.15 -17.60 1.77
C MET A 8 -7.92 -17.53 3.28
N ARG A 9 -7.47 -18.64 3.87
CA ARG A 9 -6.96 -18.66 5.24
C ARG A 9 -5.52 -18.15 5.27
N ALA A 10 -5.21 -17.31 6.24
CA ALA A 10 -3.88 -16.75 6.45
C ALA A 10 -3.61 -16.45 7.92
N LEU A 11 -2.35 -16.55 8.35
CA LEU A 11 -1.91 -16.05 9.64
C LEU A 11 -1.73 -14.54 9.56
N ALA A 12 -2.51 -13.82 10.33
CA ALA A 12 -2.52 -12.37 10.35
C ALA A 12 -2.42 -11.81 11.76
N ILE A 13 -2.13 -10.52 11.83
CA ILE A 13 -2.24 -9.71 13.05
C ILE A 13 -3.27 -8.61 12.81
N ALA A 14 -4.10 -8.31 13.80
CA ALA A 14 -5.10 -7.23 13.73
C ALA A 14 -4.54 -5.87 14.18
N ALA A 15 -3.44 -5.90 14.93
CA ALA A 15 -2.66 -4.75 15.36
C ALA A 15 -1.23 -5.22 15.66
N TYR A 16 -0.29 -4.29 15.85
CA TYR A 16 1.06 -4.67 16.28
C TYR A 16 1.02 -5.41 17.62
N GLY A 17 1.77 -6.50 17.73
CA GLY A 17 1.74 -7.35 18.91
C GLY A 17 2.75 -8.51 18.87
N LYS A 18 2.79 -9.24 19.98
CA LYS A 18 3.61 -10.44 20.17
C LYS A 18 2.97 -11.67 19.53
N PRO A 19 3.68 -12.79 19.33
CA PRO A 19 3.12 -14.00 18.72
C PRO A 19 1.82 -14.53 19.35
N SER A 20 1.64 -14.34 20.65
CA SER A 20 0.38 -14.67 21.35
C SER A 20 -0.86 -13.96 20.77
N SER A 21 -0.68 -12.81 20.12
CA SER A 21 -1.75 -12.02 19.49
C SER A 21 -2.02 -12.39 18.04
N TYR A 22 -1.26 -13.30 17.43
CA TYR A 22 -1.46 -13.67 16.04
C TYR A 22 -2.76 -14.49 15.90
N GLY A 23 -3.24 -14.71 14.70
CA GLY A 23 -4.29 -15.71 14.50
C GLY A 23 -4.62 -15.95 13.05
N ILE A 24 -5.31 -17.05 12.81
CA ILE A 24 -5.70 -17.44 11.46
C ILE A 24 -7.02 -16.76 11.12
N ALA A 25 -6.99 -15.96 10.06
CA ALA A 25 -8.13 -15.21 9.54
C ALA A 25 -8.52 -15.68 8.14
N SER A 26 -9.78 -15.44 7.77
CA SER A 26 -10.19 -15.45 6.37
C SER A 26 -9.96 -14.06 5.79
N VAL A 27 -9.05 -13.95 4.82
CA VAL A 27 -8.68 -12.69 4.16
C VAL A 27 -8.93 -12.80 2.64
N PRO A 28 -9.04 -11.68 1.90
CA PRO A 28 -9.13 -11.75 0.45
C PRO A 28 -7.93 -12.48 -0.18
N THR A 29 -8.18 -13.33 -1.17
CA THR A 29 -7.10 -13.93 -1.95
C THR A 29 -6.49 -12.84 -2.84
N PRO A 30 -5.15 -12.63 -2.80
CA PRO A 30 -4.53 -11.54 -3.54
C PRO A 30 -4.69 -11.76 -5.05
N GLN A 31 -4.89 -10.66 -5.79
CA GLN A 31 -5.12 -10.65 -7.22
C GLN A 31 -3.92 -10.01 -7.93
N ILE A 32 -3.61 -10.49 -9.13
CA ILE A 32 -2.56 -9.91 -9.95
C ILE A 32 -2.98 -8.49 -10.37
N THR A 33 -2.14 -7.51 -10.08
CA THR A 33 -2.33 -6.09 -10.41
C THR A 33 -1.22 -5.54 -11.27
N GLN A 34 -0.04 -6.19 -11.31
CA GLN A 34 1.11 -5.78 -12.10
C GLN A 34 1.45 -6.80 -13.20
N PRO A 35 2.05 -6.35 -14.33
CA PRO A 35 2.44 -7.25 -15.42
C PRO A 35 3.40 -8.37 -15.00
N ASP A 36 4.33 -8.11 -14.10
CA ASP A 36 5.38 -9.03 -13.67
C ASP A 36 5.01 -9.86 -12.42
N GLU A 37 3.76 -9.82 -11.99
CA GLU A 37 3.28 -10.59 -10.84
C GLU A 37 2.90 -12.03 -11.20
N VAL A 38 3.09 -12.92 -10.23
CA VAL A 38 2.64 -14.30 -10.27
C VAL A 38 1.86 -14.61 -9.00
N LEU A 39 0.71 -15.27 -9.13
CA LEU A 39 -0.06 -15.77 -8.00
C LEU A 39 0.33 -17.21 -7.72
N ILE A 40 0.84 -17.45 -6.52
CA ILE A 40 1.33 -18.75 -6.08
C ILE A 40 0.33 -19.35 -5.10
N LYS A 41 -0.18 -20.54 -5.39
CA LYS A 41 -0.81 -21.39 -4.38
C LYS A 41 0.27 -21.94 -3.49
N VAL A 42 0.30 -21.53 -2.24
CA VAL A 42 1.35 -21.86 -1.27
C VAL A 42 1.17 -23.30 -0.79
N HIS A 43 2.25 -24.08 -0.86
CA HIS A 43 2.33 -25.41 -0.25
C HIS A 43 3.16 -25.39 1.03
N ALA A 44 4.14 -24.49 1.14
CA ALA A 44 4.89 -24.25 2.36
C ALA A 44 5.40 -22.82 2.45
N ALA A 45 5.61 -22.34 3.68
CA ALA A 45 6.15 -21.01 3.99
C ALA A 45 7.13 -21.07 5.17
N SER A 46 8.07 -20.14 5.25
CA SER A 46 9.03 -20.09 6.36
C SER A 46 8.86 -18.85 7.24
N ALA A 47 8.93 -19.08 8.55
CA ALA A 47 8.84 -18.06 9.58
C ALA A 47 10.23 -17.52 9.89
N ASN A 48 10.36 -16.19 9.86
CA ASN A 48 11.64 -15.51 9.99
C ASN A 48 11.64 -14.47 11.13
N PRO A 49 12.81 -14.11 11.69
CA PRO A 49 12.90 -13.05 12.70
C PRO A 49 12.33 -11.71 12.26
N ILE A 50 12.36 -11.40 10.95
CA ILE A 50 11.79 -10.16 10.42
C ILE A 50 10.27 -10.13 10.56
N ASP A 51 9.59 -11.28 10.45
CA ASP A 51 8.14 -11.38 10.59
C ASP A 51 7.69 -10.87 11.96
N VAL A 52 8.39 -11.33 13.01
CA VAL A 52 8.08 -10.96 14.39
C VAL A 52 8.45 -9.51 14.68
N LYS A 53 9.58 -9.03 14.14
CA LYS A 53 9.99 -7.62 14.25
C LYS A 53 8.99 -6.67 13.59
N VAL A 54 8.46 -7.05 12.43
CA VAL A 54 7.39 -6.28 11.76
C VAL A 54 6.13 -6.35 12.60
N ALA A 55 5.74 -7.55 13.03
CA ALA A 55 4.53 -7.74 13.81
C ALA A 55 4.53 -7.01 15.15
N GLU A 56 5.65 -6.90 15.86
CA GLU A 56 5.75 -6.12 17.11
C GLU A 56 5.84 -4.60 16.88
N GLY A 57 5.93 -4.16 15.63
CA GLY A 57 6.00 -2.75 15.24
C GLY A 57 7.39 -2.14 15.35
N ALA A 58 8.47 -2.94 15.28
CA ALA A 58 9.85 -2.43 15.34
C ALA A 58 10.18 -1.46 14.19
N LEU A 59 9.43 -1.52 13.08
CA LEU A 59 9.60 -0.63 11.93
C LEU A 59 8.48 0.43 11.80
N LYS A 60 7.57 0.55 12.77
CA LYS A 60 6.37 1.42 12.66
C LYS A 60 6.64 2.92 12.47
N MET A 61 7.85 3.38 12.85
CA MET A 61 8.27 4.77 12.63
C MET A 61 8.79 5.03 11.21
N ALA A 62 9.13 3.97 10.48
CA ALA A 62 9.67 4.04 9.11
C ALA A 62 8.70 3.44 8.08
N ARG A 63 7.77 2.58 8.52
CA ARG A 63 6.81 1.81 7.73
C ARG A 63 5.41 1.98 8.31
N LYS A 64 4.41 2.16 7.46
CA LYS A 64 3.00 2.10 7.86
C LYS A 64 2.42 0.77 7.39
N ASP A 65 2.12 -0.12 8.33
CA ASP A 65 1.43 -1.38 8.03
C ASP A 65 -0.09 -1.20 8.09
N THR A 66 -0.78 -1.87 7.17
CA THR A 66 -2.25 -1.98 7.14
C THR A 66 -2.66 -3.29 7.82
N PHE A 67 -3.77 -3.25 8.57
CA PHE A 67 -4.30 -4.41 9.28
C PHE A 67 -5.65 -4.86 8.67
N PRO A 68 -5.97 -6.16 8.65
CA PRO A 68 -5.15 -7.27 9.15
C PRO A 68 -3.91 -7.50 8.29
N HIS A 69 -2.74 -7.57 8.95
CA HIS A 69 -1.46 -7.72 8.26
C HIS A 69 -1.10 -9.20 8.19
N VAL A 70 -1.01 -9.76 7.00
CA VAL A 70 -0.62 -11.17 6.78
C VAL A 70 0.90 -11.31 6.89
N LEU A 71 1.35 -12.29 7.67
CA LEU A 71 2.77 -12.49 7.95
C LEU A 71 3.47 -13.33 6.88
N GLY A 72 4.81 -13.26 6.87
CA GLY A 72 5.69 -14.15 6.11
C GLY A 72 6.22 -13.56 4.80
N TYR A 73 7.47 -13.89 4.49
CA TYR A 73 8.17 -13.49 3.27
C TYR A 73 8.61 -14.65 2.37
N ASP A 74 8.66 -15.88 2.89
CA ASP A 74 9.12 -17.04 2.15
C ASP A 74 7.94 -17.94 1.79
N ALA A 75 7.88 -18.38 0.54
CA ALA A 75 6.93 -19.38 0.08
C ALA A 75 7.59 -20.37 -0.87
N SER A 76 7.04 -21.57 -0.91
CA SER A 76 7.14 -22.46 -2.06
C SER A 76 5.76 -22.98 -2.43
N GLY A 77 5.52 -23.14 -3.72
CA GLY A 77 4.22 -23.58 -4.18
C GLY A 77 4.08 -23.67 -5.68
N THR A 78 2.84 -23.59 -6.17
CA THR A 78 2.52 -23.72 -7.60
C THR A 78 1.94 -22.43 -8.13
N ILE A 79 2.44 -21.94 -9.26
CA ILE A 79 1.84 -20.79 -9.94
C ILE A 79 0.45 -21.17 -10.44
N VAL A 80 -0.56 -20.38 -10.07
CA VAL A 80 -1.97 -20.58 -10.47
C VAL A 80 -2.49 -19.48 -11.38
N ALA A 81 -1.84 -18.31 -11.40
CA ALA A 81 -2.09 -17.24 -12.35
C ALA A 81 -0.80 -16.44 -12.59
N VAL A 82 -0.73 -15.76 -13.73
CA VAL A 82 0.41 -14.92 -14.13
C VAL A 82 -0.08 -13.59 -14.70
N GLY A 83 0.70 -12.52 -14.51
CA GLY A 83 0.47 -11.24 -15.14
C GLY A 83 0.78 -11.25 -16.63
N SER A 84 0.64 -10.09 -17.28
CA SER A 84 0.84 -9.95 -18.72
C SER A 84 2.30 -10.05 -19.18
N ALA A 85 3.27 -9.99 -18.25
CA ALA A 85 4.70 -10.08 -18.51
C ALA A 85 5.41 -11.06 -17.55
N PRO A 86 5.10 -12.37 -17.59
CA PRO A 86 5.58 -13.32 -16.59
C PRO A 86 7.01 -13.84 -16.84
N GLY A 87 7.71 -13.29 -17.82
CA GLY A 87 9.02 -13.79 -18.24
C GLY A 87 8.95 -15.27 -18.63
N ASN A 88 9.78 -16.09 -18.01
CA ASN A 88 9.84 -17.54 -18.26
C ASN A 88 8.91 -18.37 -17.37
N LEU A 89 8.22 -17.75 -16.41
CA LEU A 89 7.34 -18.44 -15.47
C LEU A 89 5.95 -18.65 -16.11
N LYS A 90 5.31 -19.76 -15.79
CA LYS A 90 3.96 -20.09 -16.27
C LYS A 90 3.11 -20.78 -15.21
N VAL A 91 1.80 -20.75 -15.42
CA VAL A 91 0.83 -21.51 -14.61
C VAL A 91 1.22 -22.99 -14.60
N GLY A 92 1.23 -23.59 -13.41
CA GLY A 92 1.65 -24.97 -13.17
C GLY A 92 3.09 -25.13 -12.71
N ASP A 93 3.94 -24.12 -12.88
CA ASP A 93 5.33 -24.20 -12.39
C ASP A 93 5.38 -24.32 -10.87
N GLN A 94 6.24 -25.22 -10.39
CA GLN A 94 6.58 -25.31 -8.98
C GLN A 94 7.71 -24.34 -8.68
N VAL A 95 7.48 -23.43 -7.74
CA VAL A 95 8.37 -22.31 -7.47
C VAL A 95 8.67 -22.16 -5.99
N PHE A 96 9.72 -21.41 -5.69
CA PHE A 96 10.03 -20.92 -4.37
C PHE A 96 10.47 -19.46 -4.49
N THR A 97 10.11 -18.66 -3.50
CA THR A 97 10.23 -17.20 -3.58
C THR A 97 10.49 -16.60 -2.22
N ARG A 98 11.30 -15.53 -2.24
CA ARG A 98 11.30 -14.51 -1.21
C ARG A 98 10.50 -13.35 -1.79
N VAL A 99 9.28 -13.12 -1.32
CA VAL A 99 8.42 -12.08 -1.90
C VAL A 99 8.97 -10.67 -1.65
N PRO A 100 8.73 -9.71 -2.54
CA PRO A 100 9.01 -8.29 -2.29
C PRO A 100 8.40 -7.79 -0.98
N ASN A 101 9.05 -6.82 -0.32
CA ASN A 101 8.61 -6.34 1.00
C ASN A 101 7.14 -5.86 1.03
N HIS A 102 6.69 -5.23 -0.06
CA HIS A 102 5.32 -4.70 -0.18
C HIS A 102 4.28 -5.79 -0.51
N LEU A 103 4.72 -6.99 -0.89
CA LEU A 103 3.88 -8.18 -1.13
C LEU A 103 3.98 -9.21 0.01
N CYS A 104 4.40 -8.78 1.20
CA CYS A 104 4.42 -9.63 2.40
C CYS A 104 3.07 -10.32 2.60
N GLY A 105 3.09 -11.60 2.97
CA GLY A 105 1.86 -12.37 3.20
C GLY A 105 1.95 -13.84 2.82
N THR A 106 3.11 -14.49 2.98
CA THR A 106 3.29 -15.89 2.56
C THR A 106 2.76 -16.93 3.54
N MET A 107 2.45 -16.57 4.79
CA MET A 107 1.76 -17.44 5.74
C MET A 107 0.26 -17.52 5.44
N ALA A 108 -0.06 -17.96 4.23
CA ALA A 108 -1.40 -17.98 3.66
C ALA A 108 -1.54 -19.15 2.67
N GLN A 109 -2.75 -19.39 2.18
CA GLN A 109 -2.98 -20.39 1.13
C GLN A 109 -2.54 -19.91 -0.26
N TYR A 110 -2.50 -18.59 -0.48
CA TYR A 110 -2.01 -17.97 -1.71
C TYR A 110 -1.17 -16.73 -1.40
N CYS A 111 -0.17 -16.43 -2.22
CA CYS A 111 0.59 -15.19 -2.13
C CYS A 111 0.94 -14.67 -3.53
N LEU A 112 1.12 -13.36 -3.64
CA LEU A 112 1.74 -12.76 -4.82
C LEU A 112 3.25 -12.76 -4.67
N SER A 113 3.93 -12.89 -5.80
CA SER A 113 5.33 -12.54 -5.95
C SER A 113 5.56 -11.92 -7.32
N THR A 114 6.78 -11.50 -7.60
CA THR A 114 7.18 -11.01 -8.92
C THR A 114 8.11 -11.99 -9.61
N VAL A 115 8.21 -11.89 -10.93
CA VAL A 115 9.17 -12.64 -11.75
C VAL A 115 10.59 -12.43 -11.23
N SER A 116 10.95 -11.21 -10.85
CA SER A 116 12.29 -10.87 -10.34
C SER A 116 12.61 -11.44 -8.95
N ALA A 117 11.63 -12.06 -8.28
CA ALA A 117 11.75 -12.56 -6.91
C ALA A 117 11.44 -14.07 -6.80
N THR A 118 11.20 -14.76 -7.92
CA THR A 118 10.68 -16.13 -7.94
C THR A 118 11.55 -17.01 -8.84
N ALA A 119 11.92 -18.19 -8.34
CA ALA A 119 12.68 -19.20 -9.08
C ALA A 119 11.96 -20.54 -9.09
N LEU A 120 12.32 -21.41 -10.05
CA LEU A 120 11.79 -22.77 -10.13
C LEU A 120 12.32 -23.62 -8.97
N LYS A 121 11.41 -24.28 -8.26
CA LYS A 121 11.76 -25.20 -7.18
C LYS A 121 12.53 -26.39 -7.75
N PRO A 122 13.68 -26.79 -7.17
CA PRO A 122 14.36 -28.02 -7.56
C PRO A 122 13.43 -29.23 -7.37
N GLU A 123 13.38 -30.11 -8.37
CA GLU A 123 12.52 -31.31 -8.32
C GLU A 123 12.93 -32.28 -7.20
N SER A 124 14.22 -32.28 -6.84
CA SER A 124 14.81 -33.20 -5.86
C SER A 124 14.43 -32.94 -4.40
N ILE A 125 13.78 -31.83 -4.09
CA ILE A 125 13.44 -31.45 -2.70
C ILE A 125 11.94 -31.29 -2.49
N SER A 126 11.49 -31.36 -1.24
CA SER A 126 10.08 -31.11 -0.90
C SER A 126 9.73 -29.61 -0.98
N PHE A 127 8.44 -29.26 -0.99
CA PHE A 127 8.02 -27.85 -0.83
C PHE A 127 8.47 -27.28 0.52
N VAL A 128 8.46 -28.10 1.59
CA VAL A 128 8.88 -27.67 2.94
C VAL A 128 10.34 -27.22 2.95
N ASP A 129 11.19 -28.03 2.34
CA ASP A 129 12.62 -27.74 2.21
C ASP A 129 12.82 -26.52 1.32
N ALA A 130 12.09 -26.44 0.20
CA ALA A 130 12.16 -25.31 -0.72
C ALA A 130 11.77 -23.98 -0.07
N ALA A 131 10.75 -23.98 0.79
CA ALA A 131 10.30 -22.78 1.51
C ALA A 131 11.27 -22.34 2.61
N SER A 132 12.18 -23.21 3.08
CA SER A 132 13.17 -22.87 4.11
C SER A 132 14.38 -22.11 3.56
N ILE A 133 14.49 -21.99 2.23
CA ILE A 133 15.65 -21.47 1.53
C ILE A 133 15.60 -19.94 1.37
N PRO A 134 14.53 -19.30 0.85
CA PRO A 134 14.65 -18.03 0.15
C PRO A 134 15.26 -16.87 0.96
N LEU A 135 14.63 -16.40 2.04
CA LEU A 135 15.13 -15.26 2.82
C LEU A 135 16.48 -15.54 3.45
N ALA A 136 16.61 -16.67 4.16
CA ALA A 136 17.82 -17.00 4.89
C ALA A 136 19.03 -17.21 3.96
N SER A 137 18.82 -17.92 2.86
CA SER A 137 19.88 -18.27 1.91
C SER A 137 20.28 -17.09 1.03
N LEU A 138 19.32 -16.28 0.56
CA LEU A 138 19.65 -15.04 -0.15
C LEU A 138 20.43 -14.08 0.75
N THR A 139 20.07 -14.01 2.03
CA THR A 139 20.79 -13.18 3.00
C THR A 139 22.24 -13.62 3.14
N ALA A 140 22.49 -14.93 3.29
CA ALA A 140 23.84 -15.48 3.34
C ALA A 140 24.60 -15.27 2.02
N LEU A 141 23.99 -15.63 0.88
CA LEU A 141 24.61 -15.55 -0.44
C LEU A 141 25.03 -14.12 -0.80
N GLN A 142 24.14 -13.14 -0.63
CA GLN A 142 24.43 -11.75 -0.97
C GLN A 142 25.48 -11.15 -0.03
N ALA A 143 25.48 -11.50 1.27
CA ALA A 143 26.55 -11.12 2.18
C ALA A 143 27.90 -11.71 1.76
N ILE A 144 27.94 -13.01 1.42
CA ILE A 144 29.16 -13.69 0.97
C ILE A 144 29.70 -13.05 -0.32
N ARG A 145 28.84 -12.78 -1.30
CA ARG A 145 29.21 -12.10 -2.56
C ARG A 145 29.78 -10.71 -2.31
N LEU A 146 29.21 -9.97 -1.37
CA LEU A 146 29.74 -8.65 -0.98
C LEU A 146 31.14 -8.76 -0.36
N ALA A 147 31.39 -9.78 0.47
CA ALA A 147 32.72 -10.03 1.02
C ALA A 147 33.72 -10.49 -0.03
N GLU A 148 33.30 -11.38 -0.94
CA GLU A 148 34.11 -11.86 -2.04
C GLU A 148 34.61 -10.72 -2.93
N ALA A 149 33.69 -9.82 -3.30
CA ALA A 149 34.03 -8.63 -4.09
C ALA A 149 35.04 -7.72 -3.36
N LYS A 150 34.88 -7.53 -2.03
CA LYS A 150 35.77 -6.68 -1.23
C LYS A 150 37.15 -7.29 -1.01
N LEU A 151 37.24 -8.61 -0.91
CA LEU A 151 38.46 -9.33 -0.56
C LEU A 151 39.22 -9.90 -1.77
N GLY A 152 38.70 -9.70 -2.98
CA GLY A 152 39.28 -10.20 -4.23
C GLY A 152 39.18 -11.72 -4.37
N GLY A 153 38.07 -12.31 -3.91
CA GLY A 153 37.87 -13.76 -3.82
C GLY A 153 37.83 -14.26 -2.38
N LEU A 154 37.23 -15.44 -2.14
CA LEU A 154 37.19 -16.07 -0.80
C LEU A 154 38.00 -17.38 -0.73
N LYS A 155 38.44 -17.90 -1.87
CA LYS A 155 39.21 -19.14 -1.94
C LYS A 155 40.47 -19.06 -1.06
N GLY A 156 40.68 -20.08 -0.23
CA GLY A 156 41.86 -20.16 0.64
C GLY A 156 41.81 -19.31 1.92
N LYS A 157 40.78 -18.47 2.10
CA LYS A 157 40.63 -17.57 3.25
C LYS A 157 40.01 -18.27 4.46
N THR A 158 40.00 -17.58 5.60
CA THR A 158 39.29 -17.99 6.83
C THR A 158 38.05 -17.13 7.02
N ALA A 159 36.89 -17.77 7.17
CA ALA A 159 35.64 -17.11 7.49
C ALA A 159 35.18 -17.42 8.92
N TYR A 160 34.51 -16.47 9.58
CA TYR A 160 33.86 -16.65 10.88
C TYR A 160 32.36 -16.39 10.76
N VAL A 161 31.56 -17.40 11.11
CA VAL A 161 30.10 -17.38 11.09
C VAL A 161 29.58 -17.81 12.47
N PRO A 162 29.34 -16.88 13.41
CA PRO A 162 28.72 -17.24 14.68
C PRO A 162 27.34 -17.90 14.47
N GLY A 163 26.97 -18.82 15.36
CA GLY A 163 25.66 -19.47 15.34
C GLY A 163 25.42 -20.30 14.07
N GLY A 164 26.30 -21.27 13.78
CA GLY A 164 26.27 -22.05 12.54
C GLY A 164 25.00 -22.85 12.28
N LEU A 165 24.16 -23.14 13.28
CA LEU A 165 22.86 -23.78 13.06
C LEU A 165 21.67 -22.79 13.06
N SER A 166 21.94 -21.49 13.02
CA SER A 166 20.91 -20.47 12.77
C SER A 166 20.41 -20.50 11.33
N GLY A 167 19.28 -19.85 11.04
CA GLY A 167 18.68 -19.82 9.71
C GLY A 167 19.65 -19.38 8.61
N THR A 168 20.36 -18.27 8.80
CA THR A 168 21.36 -17.79 7.83
C THR A 168 22.73 -18.46 8.03
N GLY A 169 23.11 -18.78 9.26
CA GLY A 169 24.42 -19.36 9.58
C GLY A 169 24.64 -20.73 8.93
N ASN A 170 23.64 -21.60 8.94
CA ASN A 170 23.80 -22.95 8.39
C ASN A 170 24.01 -22.94 6.88
N VAL A 171 23.36 -22.02 6.18
CA VAL A 171 23.53 -21.84 4.74
C VAL A 171 24.88 -21.19 4.45
N ALA A 172 25.27 -20.17 5.24
CA ALA A 172 26.54 -19.50 5.07
C ALA A 172 27.73 -20.46 5.22
N VAL A 173 27.72 -21.34 6.24
CA VAL A 173 28.79 -22.34 6.44
C VAL A 173 28.90 -23.27 5.23
N GLN A 174 27.77 -23.78 4.72
CA GLN A 174 27.74 -24.66 3.55
C GLN A 174 28.22 -23.95 2.28
N LEU A 175 27.73 -22.74 2.00
CA LEU A 175 28.14 -21.96 0.82
C LEU A 175 29.64 -21.64 0.86
N LEU A 176 30.14 -21.10 1.98
CA LEU A 176 31.55 -20.74 2.11
C LEU A 176 32.46 -21.95 1.85
N LYS A 177 32.08 -23.10 2.40
CA LYS A 177 32.83 -24.35 2.30
C LYS A 177 32.74 -25.02 0.93
N ASN A 178 31.52 -25.18 0.40
CA ASN A 178 31.25 -26.05 -0.74
C ASN A 178 31.23 -25.29 -2.08
N VAL A 179 31.02 -23.97 -2.05
CA VAL A 179 30.83 -23.15 -3.25
C VAL A 179 31.95 -22.12 -3.42
N PHE A 180 32.28 -21.38 -2.35
CA PHE A 180 33.24 -20.27 -2.42
C PHE A 180 34.68 -20.67 -2.09
N GLY A 181 34.94 -21.96 -1.82
CA GLY A 181 36.29 -22.51 -1.64
C GLY A 181 37.04 -21.96 -0.42
N VAL A 182 36.34 -21.49 0.59
CA VAL A 182 36.95 -21.00 1.84
C VAL A 182 37.69 -22.16 2.50
N LYS A 183 38.94 -21.92 2.90
CA LYS A 183 39.80 -22.95 3.51
C LYS A 183 39.27 -23.38 4.88
N LYS A 184 38.80 -22.42 5.66
CA LYS A 184 38.38 -22.63 7.05
C LYS A 184 37.15 -21.78 7.37
N VAL A 185 36.09 -22.41 7.84
CA VAL A 185 34.91 -21.74 8.38
C VAL A 185 34.85 -22.00 9.89
N ILE A 186 34.97 -20.96 10.69
CA ILE A 186 34.81 -21.03 12.14
C ILE A 186 33.35 -20.76 12.48
N THR A 187 32.75 -21.55 13.35
CA THR A 187 31.39 -21.34 13.82
C THR A 187 31.24 -21.61 15.32
N THR A 188 30.31 -20.89 15.96
CA THR A 188 29.96 -21.09 17.37
C THR A 188 28.62 -21.80 17.55
N LEU A 189 28.57 -22.72 18.51
CA LEU A 189 27.39 -23.52 18.84
C LEU A 189 27.39 -23.83 20.35
N SER A 190 26.23 -24.17 20.92
CA SER A 190 26.19 -24.76 22.26
C SER A 190 26.51 -26.25 22.19
N THR A 191 26.98 -26.85 23.29
CA THR A 191 27.43 -28.25 23.35
C THR A 191 26.49 -29.23 22.62
N GLY A 192 25.20 -29.20 22.95
CA GLY A 192 24.21 -30.12 22.40
C GLY A 192 23.93 -29.98 20.89
N LYS A 193 24.45 -28.93 20.24
CA LYS A 193 24.24 -28.65 18.81
C LYS A 193 25.42 -29.08 17.93
N ILE A 194 26.56 -29.41 18.52
CA ILE A 194 27.81 -29.65 17.78
C ILE A 194 27.72 -30.88 16.87
N GLU A 195 27.22 -32.01 17.37
CA GLU A 195 27.16 -33.25 16.58
C GLU A 195 26.22 -33.11 15.37
N ARG A 196 25.07 -32.44 15.55
CA ARG A 196 24.16 -32.12 14.44
C ARG A 196 24.84 -31.23 13.39
N ALA A 197 25.66 -30.27 13.80
CA ALA A 197 26.37 -29.41 12.88
C ALA A 197 27.47 -30.16 12.11
N LYS A 198 28.20 -31.06 12.77
CA LYS A 198 29.20 -31.93 12.12
C LYS A 198 28.56 -32.78 11.02
N GLU A 199 27.39 -33.34 11.28
CA GLU A 199 26.68 -34.15 10.29
C GLU A 199 26.17 -33.28 9.12
N LEU A 200 25.57 -32.11 9.40
CA LEU A 200 25.09 -31.21 8.37
C LEU A 200 26.21 -30.72 7.45
N PHE A 201 27.36 -30.36 8.02
CA PHE A 201 28.49 -29.79 7.29
C PHE A 201 29.53 -30.83 6.87
N LYS A 202 29.15 -32.10 6.79
CA LYS A 202 30.01 -33.18 6.31
C LYS A 202 30.25 -33.07 4.79
N GLY A 203 31.46 -33.39 4.34
CA GLY A 203 31.87 -33.32 2.92
C GLY A 203 32.32 -31.92 2.45
N GLY A 204 32.89 -31.79 1.25
CA GLY A 204 33.47 -30.54 0.74
C GLY A 204 34.94 -30.32 1.13
N GLU A 205 35.62 -29.38 0.46
CA GLU A 205 37.08 -29.20 0.56
C GLU A 205 37.53 -28.34 1.76
N GLY A 206 36.68 -27.43 2.26
CA GLY A 206 37.00 -26.57 3.39
C GLY A 206 36.93 -27.28 4.75
N GLU A 207 37.64 -26.78 5.75
CA GLU A 207 37.53 -27.21 7.15
C GLU A 207 36.42 -26.42 7.87
N VAL A 208 35.63 -27.07 8.74
CA VAL A 208 34.74 -26.36 9.67
C VAL A 208 35.26 -26.54 11.10
N VAL A 209 35.54 -25.43 11.77
CA VAL A 209 35.97 -25.39 13.18
C VAL A 209 34.77 -25.04 14.05
N TYR A 210 34.49 -25.89 15.03
CA TYR A 210 33.34 -25.75 15.93
C TYR A 210 33.80 -25.26 17.30
N ILE A 211 33.35 -24.10 17.72
CA ILE A 211 33.65 -23.53 19.05
C ILE A 211 32.41 -23.64 19.93
N ASP A 212 32.57 -24.31 21.08
CA ASP A 212 31.53 -24.36 22.11
C ASP A 212 31.58 -23.07 22.95
N TYR A 213 30.71 -22.12 22.62
CA TYR A 213 30.69 -20.82 23.30
C TYR A 213 30.26 -20.92 24.78
N THR A 214 29.75 -22.08 25.21
CA THR A 214 29.37 -22.32 26.61
C THR A 214 30.54 -22.79 27.48
N LYS A 215 31.66 -23.20 26.85
CA LYS A 215 32.84 -23.75 27.53
C LYS A 215 34.08 -22.89 27.38
N GLU A 216 34.18 -22.16 26.27
CA GLU A 216 35.40 -21.45 25.91
C GLU A 216 35.12 -19.99 25.54
N ASN A 217 36.12 -19.13 25.73
CA ASN A 217 36.07 -17.77 25.21
C ASN A 217 36.32 -17.81 23.69
N VAL A 218 35.29 -17.44 22.92
CA VAL A 218 35.29 -17.53 21.46
C VAL A 218 36.48 -16.80 20.84
N ASN A 219 36.73 -15.54 21.21
CA ASN A 219 37.78 -14.74 20.58
C ASN A 219 39.19 -15.27 20.87
N SER A 220 39.43 -15.72 22.10
CA SER A 220 40.70 -16.33 22.48
C SER A 220 40.94 -17.64 21.71
N THR A 221 39.91 -18.48 21.56
CA THR A 221 40.02 -19.75 20.80
C THR A 221 40.25 -19.50 19.30
N ILE A 222 39.65 -18.46 18.71
CA ILE A 222 39.88 -18.10 17.29
C ILE A 222 41.30 -17.59 17.05
N GLY A 223 41.87 -16.88 18.03
CA GLY A 223 43.18 -16.23 17.92
C GLY A 223 43.12 -14.88 17.19
N ALA A 224 44.06 -14.00 17.53
CA ALA A 224 44.12 -12.67 16.95
C ALA A 224 44.51 -12.70 15.46
N LYS A 225 43.86 -11.85 14.65
CA LYS A 225 44.22 -11.63 13.24
C LYS A 225 44.23 -12.91 12.38
N THR A 226 43.29 -13.83 12.59
CA THR A 226 43.17 -15.09 11.85
C THR A 226 42.02 -15.12 10.85
N VAL A 227 41.05 -14.22 10.96
CA VAL A 227 39.81 -14.20 10.16
C VAL A 227 39.86 -13.13 9.06
N ASP A 228 39.59 -13.52 7.81
CA ASP A 228 39.50 -12.59 6.67
C ASP A 228 38.08 -12.03 6.50
N PHE A 229 37.06 -12.88 6.68
CA PHE A 229 35.65 -12.53 6.51
C PHE A 229 34.82 -12.95 7.73
N MET A 230 34.02 -12.05 8.30
CA MET A 230 33.02 -12.38 9.30
C MET A 230 31.62 -12.10 8.78
N PHE A 231 30.75 -13.10 8.85
CA PHE A 231 29.31 -12.94 8.65
C PHE A 231 28.62 -12.87 10.01
N ASP A 232 28.37 -11.66 10.49
CA ASP A 232 27.80 -11.41 11.82
C ASP A 232 26.28 -11.59 11.82
N THR A 233 25.84 -12.71 12.40
CA THR A 233 24.44 -13.08 12.58
C THR A 233 23.96 -12.91 14.03
N MET A 234 24.88 -12.67 14.98
CA MET A 234 24.65 -12.71 16.43
C MET A 234 25.02 -11.41 17.16
N ALA A 235 25.15 -10.30 16.41
CA ALA A 235 25.54 -8.98 16.90
C ALA A 235 26.94 -8.90 17.55
N GLY A 236 27.82 -9.85 17.24
CA GLY A 236 29.17 -9.97 17.81
C GLY A 236 30.27 -9.26 17.01
N ALA A 237 29.92 -8.55 15.93
CA ALA A 237 30.90 -7.94 15.00
C ALA A 237 31.96 -7.07 15.70
N ILE A 238 31.55 -6.19 16.61
CA ILE A 238 32.46 -5.23 17.26
C ILE A 238 33.38 -5.94 18.25
N ASP A 239 32.84 -6.89 19.02
CA ASP A 239 33.61 -7.65 19.99
C ASP A 239 34.62 -8.58 19.30
N SER A 240 34.33 -8.99 18.07
CA SER A 240 35.18 -9.89 17.26
C SER A 240 36.22 -9.14 16.41
N LEU A 241 36.28 -7.80 16.43
CA LEU A 241 37.30 -7.05 15.67
C LEU A 241 38.77 -7.47 15.94
N PRO A 242 39.17 -7.89 17.16
CA PRO A 242 40.53 -8.38 17.41
C PRO A 242 40.93 -9.64 16.62
N VAL A 243 39.95 -10.50 16.29
CA VAL A 243 40.23 -11.74 15.52
C VAL A 243 40.35 -11.50 14.02
N MET A 244 39.86 -10.36 13.54
CA MET A 244 39.86 -9.98 12.13
C MET A 244 41.22 -9.47 11.66
N ARG A 245 41.72 -9.99 10.53
CA ARG A 245 42.92 -9.52 9.84
C ARG A 245 42.80 -8.06 9.39
N ASN A 246 43.96 -7.41 9.23
CA ASN A 246 44.01 -6.11 8.57
C ASN A 246 43.56 -6.26 7.10
N GLY A 247 42.69 -5.36 6.63
CA GLY A 247 41.99 -5.47 5.35
C GLY A 247 40.80 -6.44 5.36
N GLY A 248 40.54 -7.15 6.47
CA GLY A 248 39.40 -8.07 6.60
C GLY A 248 38.05 -7.36 6.51
N SER A 249 36.98 -8.13 6.29
CA SER A 249 35.62 -7.58 6.16
C SER A 249 34.64 -8.26 7.10
N THR A 250 33.84 -7.44 7.78
CA THR A 250 32.72 -7.90 8.60
C THR A 250 31.42 -7.40 7.98
N ILE A 251 30.53 -8.34 7.65
CA ILE A 251 29.20 -8.05 7.14
C ILE A 251 28.18 -8.48 8.18
N SER A 252 27.39 -7.55 8.69
CA SER A 252 26.44 -7.78 9.78
C SER A 252 25.00 -7.62 9.32
N ILE A 253 24.15 -8.54 9.75
CA ILE A 253 22.69 -8.49 9.55
C ILE A 253 21.93 -8.29 10.86
N SER A 254 22.64 -8.39 12.00
CA SER A 254 22.06 -8.41 13.34
C SER A 254 21.93 -7.04 13.99
N LYS A 255 22.59 -6.01 13.46
CA LYS A 255 22.54 -4.64 13.99
C LYS A 255 21.48 -3.77 13.32
N THR A 256 21.36 -2.54 13.77
CA THR A 256 20.49 -1.55 13.15
C THR A 256 21.12 -1.07 11.83
N PRO A 257 20.33 -0.94 10.74
CA PRO A 257 20.82 -0.32 9.51
C PRO A 257 21.26 1.13 9.74
N SER A 258 22.06 1.65 8.79
CA SER A 258 22.22 3.11 8.65
C SER A 258 20.88 3.77 8.28
N GLY A 259 20.78 5.07 8.55
CA GLY A 259 19.59 5.84 8.18
C GLY A 259 19.36 5.85 6.67
N ASP A 260 20.43 5.90 5.87
CA ASP A 260 20.34 5.88 4.41
C ASP A 260 19.85 4.53 3.88
N GLU A 261 20.32 3.42 4.49
CA GLU A 261 19.85 2.08 4.14
C GLU A 261 18.38 1.91 4.53
N LEU A 262 18.00 2.38 5.72
CA LEU A 262 16.61 2.37 6.18
C LEU A 262 15.71 3.16 5.23
N LYS A 263 16.14 4.36 4.82
CA LYS A 263 15.41 5.20 3.86
C LYS A 263 15.24 4.47 2.52
N ARG A 264 16.30 3.86 1.98
CA ARG A 264 16.25 3.14 0.70
C ARG A 264 15.32 1.93 0.73
N LYS A 265 15.25 1.21 1.85
CA LYS A 265 14.54 -0.08 1.95
C LYS A 265 13.13 0.02 2.52
N VAL A 266 12.84 1.04 3.31
CA VAL A 266 11.61 1.13 4.10
C VAL A 266 10.81 2.41 3.81
N GLY A 267 11.41 3.43 3.17
CA GLY A 267 10.69 4.61 2.68
C GLY A 267 11.21 5.93 3.26
N SER A 268 10.32 6.76 3.80
CA SER A 268 10.64 8.11 4.28
C SER A 268 10.63 8.20 5.82
N PRO A 269 11.61 7.60 6.53
CA PRO A 269 11.71 7.76 7.98
C PRO A 269 11.94 9.23 8.35
N PRO A 270 11.56 9.67 9.57
CA PRO A 270 11.84 11.01 10.05
C PRO A 270 13.33 11.35 9.92
N TRP A 271 13.64 12.55 9.41
CA TRP A 271 15.03 12.94 9.11
C TRP A 271 15.95 12.84 10.33
N VAL A 272 15.44 13.11 11.54
CA VAL A 272 16.18 12.98 12.80
C VAL A 272 16.63 11.54 13.04
N LEU A 273 15.74 10.57 12.75
CA LEU A 273 16.06 9.14 12.86
C LEU A 273 17.15 8.75 11.84
N VAL A 274 17.08 9.27 10.61
CA VAL A 274 18.10 9.04 9.58
C VAL A 274 19.47 9.51 10.05
N VAL A 275 19.56 10.74 10.55
CA VAL A 275 20.82 11.32 11.04
C VAL A 275 21.39 10.52 12.22
N ALA A 276 20.55 10.16 13.19
CA ALA A 276 20.97 9.39 14.36
C ALA A 276 21.53 8.01 13.97
N LEU A 277 20.86 7.30 13.06
CA LEU A 277 21.32 5.99 12.58
C LEU A 277 22.59 6.09 11.73
N ASN A 278 22.73 7.13 10.91
CA ASN A 278 23.96 7.38 10.15
C ASN A 278 25.15 7.66 11.09
N LEU A 279 24.95 8.42 12.18
CA LEU A 279 26.00 8.64 13.18
C LEU A 279 26.41 7.31 13.86
N LEU A 280 25.44 6.48 14.22
CA LEU A 280 25.70 5.16 14.81
C LEU A 280 26.48 4.24 13.85
N ASP A 281 26.13 4.22 12.57
CA ASP A 281 26.86 3.46 11.54
C ASP A 281 28.30 3.98 11.39
N GLN A 282 28.51 5.30 11.37
CA GLN A 282 29.84 5.91 11.30
C GLN A 282 30.71 5.56 12.51
N LEU A 283 30.14 5.54 13.72
CA LEU A 283 30.87 5.11 14.92
C LEU A 283 31.32 3.64 14.82
N GLN A 284 30.49 2.77 14.26
CA GLN A 284 30.85 1.36 14.06
C GLN A 284 31.94 1.19 13.02
N ARG A 285 31.85 1.91 11.90
CA ARG A 285 32.90 1.92 10.86
C ARG A 285 34.20 2.47 11.39
N TRP A 286 34.17 3.54 12.17
CA TRP A 286 35.37 4.11 12.81
C TRP A 286 36.01 3.10 13.76
N ARG A 287 35.23 2.46 14.64
CA ARG A 287 35.72 1.41 15.54
C ARG A 287 36.38 0.28 14.76
N ALA A 288 35.72 -0.24 13.72
CA ALA A 288 36.28 -1.29 12.87
C ALA A 288 37.55 -0.84 12.13
N GLY A 289 37.57 0.40 11.63
CA GLY A 289 38.71 1.02 10.98
C GLY A 289 39.95 1.09 11.86
N ARG A 290 39.80 1.30 13.19
CA ARG A 290 40.92 1.24 14.14
C ARG A 290 41.58 -0.14 14.23
N TYR A 291 40.87 -1.20 13.85
CA TYR A 291 41.42 -2.56 13.76
C TYR A 291 41.87 -2.93 12.34
N GLY A 292 41.77 -1.99 11.39
CA GLY A 292 42.02 -2.23 9.98
C GLY A 292 40.93 -3.05 9.28
N VAL A 293 39.69 -3.04 9.80
CA VAL A 293 38.59 -3.91 9.36
C VAL A 293 37.51 -3.09 8.66
N ASN A 294 37.04 -3.59 7.52
CA ASN A 294 35.89 -3.05 6.81
C ASN A 294 34.59 -3.54 7.43
N TYR A 295 33.81 -2.65 8.05
CA TYR A 295 32.48 -2.98 8.58
C TYR A 295 31.37 -2.56 7.61
N ASN A 296 30.42 -3.46 7.38
CA ASN A 296 29.24 -3.23 6.57
C ASN A 296 28.00 -3.82 7.23
N TYR A 297 26.99 -2.99 7.44
CA TYR A 297 25.63 -3.50 7.60
C TYR A 297 25.09 -3.98 6.24
N PHE A 298 24.30 -5.05 6.26
CA PHE A 298 23.70 -5.62 5.06
C PHE A 298 22.19 -5.84 5.19
N TRP A 299 21.44 -5.38 4.19
CA TRP A 299 20.00 -5.59 4.06
C TRP A 299 19.71 -6.38 2.78
N MET A 300 19.12 -7.58 2.93
CA MET A 300 18.85 -8.48 1.81
C MET A 300 17.77 -7.94 0.85
N SER A 301 17.98 -8.17 -0.45
CA SER A 301 16.99 -7.86 -1.49
C SER A 301 16.46 -9.16 -2.12
N PRO A 302 15.16 -9.25 -2.47
CA PRO A 302 14.65 -10.33 -3.31
C PRO A 302 15.45 -10.41 -4.62
N ASP A 303 15.78 -11.61 -5.07
CA ASP A 303 16.62 -11.82 -6.25
C ASP A 303 16.41 -13.23 -6.84
N ALA A 304 15.68 -13.32 -7.94
CA ALA A 304 15.42 -14.57 -8.65
C ALA A 304 16.70 -15.27 -9.10
N LYS A 305 17.71 -14.53 -9.58
CA LYS A 305 18.98 -15.12 -10.04
C LYS A 305 19.75 -15.75 -8.87
N GLY A 306 19.75 -15.08 -7.71
CA GLY A 306 20.28 -15.65 -6.48
C GLY A 306 19.55 -16.92 -6.06
N LEU A 307 18.21 -16.96 -6.23
CA LEU A 307 17.43 -18.16 -5.96
C LEU A 307 17.71 -19.28 -6.97
N ASP A 308 17.92 -18.98 -8.26
CA ASP A 308 18.30 -20.00 -9.25
C ASP A 308 19.63 -20.66 -8.89
N ASP A 309 20.64 -19.87 -8.50
CA ASP A 309 21.92 -20.39 -8.03
C ASP A 309 21.75 -21.29 -6.80
N LEU A 310 20.93 -20.85 -5.83
CA LEU A 310 20.64 -21.63 -4.62
C LEU A 310 19.87 -22.91 -4.94
N GLY A 311 18.87 -22.85 -5.82
CA GLY A 311 18.10 -24.01 -6.25
C GLY A 311 19.00 -25.05 -6.92
N ARG A 312 19.91 -24.60 -7.79
CA ARG A 312 20.91 -25.47 -8.42
C ARG A 312 21.83 -26.10 -7.38
N TRP A 313 22.45 -25.33 -6.48
CA TRP A 313 23.35 -25.86 -5.46
C TRP A 313 22.65 -26.80 -4.46
N VAL A 314 21.37 -26.57 -4.18
CA VAL A 314 20.56 -27.50 -3.39
C VAL A 314 20.29 -28.79 -4.17
N GLY A 315 19.96 -28.68 -5.46
CA GLY A 315 19.79 -29.84 -6.35
C GLY A 315 21.06 -30.69 -6.49
N GLU A 316 22.22 -30.06 -6.50
CA GLU A 316 23.55 -30.70 -6.52
C GLU A 316 23.98 -31.26 -5.16
N GLY A 317 23.25 -30.97 -4.07
CA GLY A 317 23.60 -31.38 -2.71
C GLY A 317 24.72 -30.54 -2.05
N ASN A 318 25.14 -29.45 -2.68
CA ASN A 318 26.13 -28.50 -2.16
C ASN A 318 25.58 -27.68 -0.98
N VAL A 319 24.25 -27.49 -0.93
CA VAL A 319 23.55 -26.89 0.20
C VAL A 319 22.39 -27.79 0.60
N LYS A 320 22.34 -28.21 1.85
CA LYS A 320 21.24 -29.00 2.41
C LYS A 320 20.29 -28.06 3.17
N PRO A 321 18.99 -28.06 2.83
CA PRO A 321 17.97 -27.38 3.60
C PRO A 321 17.98 -27.87 5.05
N LEU A 322 17.81 -26.95 5.98
CA LEU A 322 17.72 -27.25 7.40
C LEU A 322 16.35 -26.85 7.90
N VAL A 323 15.48 -27.84 8.04
CA VAL A 323 14.13 -27.70 8.60
C VAL A 323 14.15 -28.19 10.05
N GLY A 324 13.52 -27.42 10.94
CA GLY A 324 13.42 -27.73 12.36
C GLY A 324 12.04 -28.24 12.71
N ARG A 325 11.10 -27.31 12.89
CA ARG A 325 9.70 -27.60 13.21
C ARG A 325 8.83 -27.26 12.02
N THR A 326 7.91 -28.17 11.71
CA THR A 326 6.80 -27.97 10.77
C THR A 326 5.48 -27.96 11.53
N ALA A 327 4.53 -27.18 11.06
CA ALA A 327 3.13 -27.22 11.49
C ALA A 327 2.24 -26.95 10.28
N LYS A 328 0.98 -27.37 10.39
CA LYS A 328 -0.07 -27.01 9.44
C LYS A 328 -0.54 -25.59 9.75
N LEU A 329 -0.84 -24.79 8.72
CA LEU A 329 -1.37 -23.44 8.89
C LEU A 329 -2.65 -23.42 9.75
N GLU A 330 -3.47 -24.48 9.68
CA GLU A 330 -4.70 -24.61 10.44
C GLU A 330 -4.47 -24.88 11.94
N ASP A 331 -3.27 -25.31 12.33
CA ASP A 331 -2.87 -25.49 13.73
C ASP A 331 -2.30 -24.17 14.27
N GLU A 332 -3.20 -23.25 14.59
CA GLU A 332 -2.88 -21.89 15.05
C GLU A 332 -1.93 -21.90 16.26
N GLU A 333 -2.16 -22.77 17.24
CA GLU A 333 -1.33 -22.88 18.45
C GLU A 333 0.10 -23.34 18.12
N ALA A 334 0.25 -24.34 17.24
CA ALA A 334 1.57 -24.78 16.80
C ALA A 334 2.31 -23.68 16.02
N VAL A 335 1.60 -22.94 15.15
CA VAL A 335 2.17 -21.81 14.40
C VAL A 335 2.60 -20.67 15.34
N LYS A 336 1.74 -20.28 16.29
CA LYS A 336 2.05 -19.30 17.33
C LYS A 336 3.26 -19.69 18.15
N THR A 337 3.32 -20.95 18.60
CA THR A 337 4.47 -21.47 19.36
C THR A 337 5.76 -21.34 18.54
N GLY A 338 5.71 -21.66 17.25
CA GLY A 338 6.84 -21.48 16.34
C GLY A 338 7.34 -20.04 16.25
N TYR A 339 6.42 -19.08 16.17
CA TYR A 339 6.73 -17.66 16.21
C TYR A 339 7.22 -17.17 17.58
N GLU A 340 6.68 -17.70 18.68
CA GLU A 340 7.11 -17.41 20.05
C GLU A 340 8.55 -17.88 20.32
N GLU A 341 8.95 -19.02 19.74
CA GLU A 341 10.35 -19.48 19.77
C GLU A 341 11.28 -18.54 18.99
N ILE A 342 10.81 -17.96 17.87
CA ILE A 342 11.57 -16.94 17.13
C ILE A 342 11.68 -15.67 17.97
N TYR A 343 10.57 -15.21 18.55
CA TYR A 343 10.48 -13.99 19.33
C TYR A 343 11.42 -13.99 20.54
N ASN A 344 11.42 -15.07 21.30
CA ASN A 344 12.22 -15.19 22.52
C ASN A 344 13.72 -15.43 22.25
N ALA A 345 14.15 -15.45 20.99
CA ALA A 345 15.50 -15.80 20.57
C ALA A 345 16.01 -17.14 21.15
N LYS A 346 15.10 -18.02 21.60
CA LYS A 346 15.41 -19.38 22.05
C LYS A 346 15.62 -20.22 20.79
N GLY A 347 16.87 -20.27 20.33
CA GLY A 347 17.24 -20.82 19.03
C GLY A 347 16.83 -22.28 18.80
N GLY A 348 15.78 -22.47 18.02
CA GLY A 348 15.48 -23.69 17.26
C GLY A 348 16.27 -23.74 15.94
N VAL A 349 16.74 -24.93 15.58
CA VAL A 349 17.56 -25.22 14.39
C VAL A 349 16.68 -25.28 13.15
N GLY A 350 16.87 -24.40 12.15
CA GLY A 350 16.17 -24.46 10.86
C GLY A 350 14.65 -24.25 10.98
N LYS A 351 14.00 -23.40 10.19
CA LYS A 351 12.57 -23.12 10.40
C LYS A 351 11.81 -23.10 9.07
N SER A 352 10.79 -23.94 8.94
CA SER A 352 9.82 -23.93 7.82
C SER A 352 8.54 -24.71 8.17
N TYR A 353 7.39 -24.19 7.74
CA TYR A 353 6.02 -24.64 8.06
C TYR A 353 5.21 -24.89 6.77
N THR A 354 4.13 -25.69 6.82
CA THR A 354 3.43 -26.22 5.62
C THR A 354 1.95 -25.86 5.54
N ALA A 355 1.40 -25.86 4.32
CA ALA A 355 -0.02 -25.78 4.00
C ALA A 355 -0.53 -26.94 3.09
N SER A 356 -1.60 -27.58 3.58
CA SER A 356 -2.75 -28.25 2.94
C SER A 356 -2.66 -29.46 1.98
N GLN A 357 -3.39 -30.53 2.34
CA GLN A 357 -4.49 -31.13 1.53
C GLN A 357 -5.68 -31.63 2.42
N THR A 358 -6.88 -31.09 2.15
CA THR A 358 -8.31 -31.58 2.28
C THR A 358 -8.87 -32.32 3.54
N PRO A 359 -10.22 -32.38 3.73
CA PRO A 359 -10.97 -31.62 4.70
C PRO A 359 -11.31 -32.41 5.99
N ALA A 360 -11.08 -31.78 7.13
CA ALA A 360 -11.84 -32.05 8.35
C ALA A 360 -11.92 -30.75 9.12
N GLN A 361 -13.13 -30.24 9.37
CA GLN A 361 -13.32 -29.06 10.20
C GLN A 361 -12.89 -29.36 11.64
N PRO A 362 -11.98 -28.57 12.23
CA PRO A 362 -11.94 -28.40 13.68
C PRO A 362 -12.80 -27.18 14.05
N LYS A 363 -13.49 -27.30 15.18
CA LYS A 363 -14.26 -26.19 15.76
C LYS A 363 -13.33 -25.02 16.11
N PRO A 364 -13.67 -23.76 15.78
CA PRO A 364 -12.85 -22.61 16.12
C PRO A 364 -12.84 -22.36 17.63
N THR A 365 -11.64 -22.15 18.19
CA THR A 365 -11.45 -21.61 19.53
C THR A 365 -11.43 -20.07 19.46
N ASN A 366 -12.40 -19.48 20.17
CA ASN A 366 -12.96 -18.14 20.00
C ASN A 366 -12.15 -16.96 20.61
N SER A 367 -10.92 -16.68 20.17
CA SER A 367 -10.23 -15.43 20.62
C SER A 367 -9.88 -14.47 19.48
N PHE A 368 -9.25 -14.94 18.40
CA PHE A 368 -8.84 -14.08 17.29
C PHE A 368 -9.97 -13.80 16.30
N GLU A 369 -10.77 -14.81 15.95
CA GLU A 369 -12.01 -14.59 15.19
C GLU A 369 -13.00 -13.72 15.96
N THR A 370 -13.01 -13.76 17.30
CA THR A 370 -13.85 -12.87 18.13
C THR A 370 -13.37 -11.42 18.09
N LEU A 371 -12.05 -11.18 18.09
CA LEU A 371 -11.48 -9.85 17.84
C LEU A 371 -11.78 -9.34 16.41
N MET A 372 -11.95 -10.24 15.45
CA MET A 372 -12.41 -9.93 14.09
C MET A 372 -13.95 -9.89 13.94
N ASN A 373 -14.71 -10.48 14.86
CA ASN A 373 -16.18 -10.65 14.77
C ASN A 373 -16.98 -9.78 15.75
N ILE A 374 -16.37 -8.84 16.48
CA ILE A 374 -17.13 -7.75 17.14
C ILE A 374 -17.30 -6.59 16.14
N THR A 375 -18.01 -6.84 15.02
CA THR A 375 -18.71 -5.83 14.20
C THR A 375 -19.67 -6.59 13.26
N PRO A 376 -20.97 -6.23 13.16
CA PRO A 376 -21.98 -7.16 12.66
C PRO A 376 -21.98 -7.31 11.14
N ALA A 377 -22.02 -8.56 10.70
CA ALA A 377 -22.35 -8.95 9.34
C ALA A 377 -23.86 -8.80 9.08
N LEU A 378 -24.20 -8.06 8.01
CA LEU A 378 -25.33 -8.38 7.15
C LEU A 378 -24.85 -8.34 5.70
N LYS A 379 -25.00 -9.49 5.06
CA LYS A 379 -24.54 -9.90 3.73
C LYS A 379 -25.19 -9.04 2.63
N SER A 380 -24.40 -8.46 1.73
CA SER A 380 -24.74 -8.25 0.30
C SER A 380 -23.56 -7.63 -0.45
N THR A 381 -23.16 -8.27 -1.56
CA THR A 381 -22.28 -7.78 -2.65
C THR A 381 -20.85 -7.34 -2.29
N MET A 382 -19.86 -8.01 -2.92
CA MET A 382 -18.41 -7.82 -2.74
C MET A 382 -17.97 -6.40 -3.12
N SER A 383 -17.92 -5.52 -2.13
CA SER A 383 -17.23 -4.23 -2.21
C SER A 383 -15.73 -4.44 -2.03
N LYS A 384 -14.91 -4.09 -3.02
CA LYS A 384 -13.45 -3.97 -2.88
C LYS A 384 -13.16 -2.77 -1.96
N SER A 385 -13.26 -2.96 -0.65
CA SER A 385 -12.98 -1.90 0.33
C SER A 385 -11.57 -1.32 0.10
N VAL A 386 -11.48 0.02 0.00
CA VAL A 386 -10.24 0.76 -0.31
C VAL A 386 -9.41 0.97 0.95
N THR A 387 -9.05 -0.12 1.62
CA THR A 387 -8.39 -0.07 2.94
C THR A 387 -7.07 0.73 2.97
N HIS A 388 -6.42 0.94 1.81
CA HIS A 388 -5.25 1.82 1.65
C HIS A 388 -5.57 3.31 1.55
N ALA A 389 -6.82 3.69 1.25
CA ALA A 389 -7.25 5.08 1.19
C ALA A 389 -7.10 5.75 2.55
N LYS A 390 -6.48 6.93 2.58
CA LYS A 390 -6.49 7.81 3.75
C LYS A 390 -7.66 8.78 3.63
N ILE A 391 -8.61 8.68 4.55
CA ILE A 391 -9.78 9.55 4.65
C ILE A 391 -9.54 10.57 5.78
N ALA A 392 -9.51 11.85 5.45
CA ALA A 392 -9.43 12.93 6.44
C ALA A 392 -10.73 13.74 6.42
N VAL A 393 -11.53 13.57 7.46
CA VAL A 393 -12.84 14.24 7.59
C VAL A 393 -12.66 15.75 7.80
N ARG A 394 -13.45 16.53 7.06
CA ARG A 394 -13.59 17.98 7.15
C ARG A 394 -14.96 18.30 7.73
N ARG A 395 -15.01 18.56 9.03
CA ARG A 395 -16.28 18.84 9.72
C ARG A 395 -16.88 20.17 9.27
N SER A 396 -18.21 20.21 9.09
CA SER A 396 -18.99 21.38 8.68
C SER A 396 -18.66 22.61 9.54
N ALA A 397 -18.62 22.43 10.86
CA ALA A 397 -18.32 23.48 11.84
C ALA A 397 -16.88 24.05 11.74
N THR A 398 -15.99 23.40 10.97
CA THR A 398 -14.60 23.86 10.77
C THR A 398 -14.39 24.53 9.42
N ARG A 399 -15.41 24.55 8.55
CA ARG A 399 -15.40 25.24 7.26
C ARG A 399 -15.45 26.74 7.45
N GLY A 400 -15.03 27.51 6.45
CA GLY A 400 -15.34 28.94 6.43
C GLY A 400 -16.84 29.14 6.44
N HIS A 401 -17.32 30.20 7.08
CA HIS A 401 -18.74 30.53 7.13
C HIS A 401 -18.90 32.04 7.01
N ALA A 402 -19.79 32.45 6.11
CA ALA A 402 -20.14 33.85 5.90
C ALA A 402 -21.66 33.95 5.79
N ASN A 403 -22.25 34.84 6.60
CA ASN A 403 -23.67 35.14 6.55
C ASN A 403 -23.87 36.65 6.41
N HIS A 404 -24.43 37.06 5.27
CA HIS A 404 -24.67 38.46 4.90
C HIS A 404 -26.16 38.84 4.97
N GLY A 405 -26.98 38.03 5.65
CA GLY A 405 -28.43 38.18 5.72
C GLY A 405 -29.15 37.65 4.47
N TRP A 406 -28.69 38.02 3.26
CA TRP A 406 -29.23 37.51 2.00
C TRP A 406 -28.51 36.26 1.48
N LEU A 407 -27.25 36.06 1.88
CA LEU A 407 -26.40 34.92 1.53
C LEU A 407 -25.91 34.25 2.80
N ASP A 408 -26.11 32.95 2.91
CA ASP A 408 -25.51 32.08 3.92
C ASP A 408 -24.64 31.05 3.21
N SER A 409 -23.32 31.17 3.37
CA SER A 409 -22.32 30.45 2.57
C SER A 409 -21.33 29.72 3.47
N HIS A 410 -21.10 28.44 3.17
CA HIS A 410 -20.07 27.64 3.81
C HIS A 410 -18.95 27.26 2.84
N HIS A 411 -17.71 27.58 3.20
CA HIS A 411 -16.53 27.45 2.34
C HIS A 411 -15.64 26.27 2.74
N SER A 412 -15.56 25.25 1.88
CA SER A 412 -14.66 24.11 2.11
C SER A 412 -13.20 24.44 1.82
N PHE A 413 -12.96 25.40 0.92
CA PHE A 413 -11.65 25.91 0.50
C PHE A 413 -11.57 27.43 0.73
N SER A 414 -10.36 27.98 0.75
CA SER A 414 -10.08 29.42 0.85
C SER A 414 -10.75 30.18 -0.29
N PHE A 415 -11.70 31.05 0.05
CA PHE A 415 -12.52 31.79 -0.90
C PHE A 415 -13.00 33.11 -0.30
N ALA A 416 -13.12 34.15 -1.13
CA ALA A 416 -13.46 35.50 -0.69
C ALA A 416 -12.63 35.96 0.52
N SER A 417 -13.27 36.39 1.62
CA SER A 417 -12.59 36.81 2.85
C SER A 417 -12.14 35.65 3.75
N TYR A 418 -12.58 34.42 3.48
CA TYR A 418 -12.13 33.24 4.21
C TYR A 418 -10.81 32.72 3.63
N HIS A 419 -9.79 32.61 4.47
CA HIS A 419 -8.47 32.15 4.07
C HIS A 419 -7.86 31.19 5.09
N ASP A 420 -7.57 29.97 4.65
CA ASP A 420 -6.79 28.96 5.34
C ASP A 420 -5.80 28.31 4.35
N PRO A 421 -4.47 28.49 4.53
CA PRO A 421 -3.47 27.99 3.59
C PRO A 421 -3.47 26.45 3.47
N ARG A 422 -4.12 25.73 4.40
CA ARG A 422 -4.26 24.26 4.34
C ARG A 422 -5.33 23.81 3.35
N PHE A 423 -6.26 24.70 2.99
CA PHE A 423 -7.42 24.42 2.16
C PHE A 423 -7.47 25.35 0.95
N GLU A 424 -6.34 25.57 0.28
CA GLU A 424 -6.29 26.38 -0.93
C GLU A 424 -6.83 25.64 -2.15
N ARG A 425 -6.54 24.34 -2.26
CA ARG A 425 -6.97 23.46 -3.36
C ARG A 425 -6.76 21.99 -2.99
N PHE A 426 -7.37 21.09 -3.74
CA PHE A 426 -7.16 19.64 -3.64
C PHE A 426 -7.21 19.01 -5.03
N GLY A 427 -6.02 18.77 -5.60
CA GLY A 427 -5.91 18.49 -7.04
C GLY A 427 -6.22 19.75 -7.84
N SER A 428 -7.01 19.60 -8.89
CA SER A 428 -7.61 20.69 -9.65
C SER A 428 -8.77 21.40 -8.92
N LEU A 429 -9.42 20.76 -7.93
CA LEU A 429 -10.53 21.36 -7.17
C LEU A 429 -10.03 22.58 -6.38
N ARG A 430 -10.66 23.74 -6.60
CA ARG A 430 -10.24 25.03 -6.03
C ARG A 430 -11.28 25.64 -5.09
N VAL A 431 -12.57 25.51 -5.41
CA VAL A 431 -13.67 26.09 -4.63
C VAL A 431 -14.77 25.05 -4.48
N LEU A 432 -15.35 24.99 -3.28
CA LEU A 432 -16.63 24.36 -3.02
C LEU A 432 -17.31 25.16 -1.93
N ASN A 433 -18.30 25.93 -2.35
CA ASN A 433 -19.18 26.66 -1.46
C ASN A 433 -20.56 26.02 -1.49
N GLU A 434 -21.20 26.00 -0.33
CA GLU A 434 -22.58 25.60 -0.19
C GLU A 434 -23.39 26.82 0.24
N ASP A 435 -24.22 27.29 -0.70
CA ASP A 435 -24.78 28.63 -0.69
C ASP A 435 -26.30 28.57 -0.58
N ARG A 436 -26.85 29.32 0.36
CA ARG A 436 -28.28 29.65 0.43
C ARG A 436 -28.47 31.11 0.14
N VAL A 437 -29.22 31.41 -0.92
CA VAL A 437 -29.52 32.77 -1.37
C VAL A 437 -31.01 33.04 -1.14
N ALA A 438 -31.30 34.08 -0.37
CA ALA A 438 -32.66 34.53 -0.09
C ALA A 438 -33.41 34.91 -1.38
N ALA A 439 -34.74 34.85 -1.33
CA ALA A 439 -35.62 35.28 -2.41
C ALA A 439 -35.25 36.68 -2.92
N HIS A 440 -35.32 36.89 -4.24
CA HIS A 440 -35.04 38.17 -4.91
C HIS A 440 -33.63 38.75 -4.69
N ASN A 441 -32.66 37.92 -4.32
CA ASN A 441 -31.26 38.30 -4.14
C ASN A 441 -30.33 37.44 -5.00
N GLY A 442 -29.06 37.82 -5.08
CA GLY A 442 -28.11 37.09 -5.90
C GLY A 442 -26.79 37.79 -6.08
N PHE A 443 -25.96 37.15 -6.88
CA PHE A 443 -24.68 37.67 -7.30
C PHE A 443 -24.90 38.54 -8.54
N PRO A 444 -24.58 39.86 -8.46
CA PRO A 444 -24.66 40.73 -9.61
C PRO A 444 -23.67 40.28 -10.69
N THR A 445 -23.77 40.86 -11.89
CA THR A 445 -22.84 40.55 -12.98
C THR A 445 -21.40 40.72 -12.53
N HIS A 446 -20.62 39.65 -12.60
CA HIS A 446 -19.22 39.61 -12.19
C HIS A 446 -18.38 38.79 -13.16
N PRO A 447 -17.09 39.13 -13.34
CA PRO A 447 -16.23 38.46 -14.30
C PRO A 447 -15.53 37.24 -13.71
N HIS A 448 -15.32 36.23 -14.55
CA HIS A 448 -14.44 35.09 -14.32
C HIS A 448 -13.46 34.93 -15.48
N ARG A 449 -12.30 34.34 -15.19
CA ARG A 449 -11.26 34.06 -16.17
C ARG A 449 -10.48 32.83 -15.73
N ASP A 450 -10.06 32.00 -16.67
CA ASP A 450 -9.16 30.87 -16.44
C ASP A 450 -9.62 29.91 -15.30
N ALA A 451 -10.93 29.69 -15.19
CA ALA A 451 -11.57 28.79 -14.21
C ALA A 451 -12.70 27.98 -14.87
N GLU A 452 -12.91 26.77 -14.39
CA GLU A 452 -14.08 25.94 -14.71
C GLU A 452 -15.05 26.03 -13.54
N ILE A 453 -16.25 26.55 -13.77
CA ILE A 453 -17.19 26.96 -12.72
C ILE A 453 -18.49 26.22 -12.93
N PHE A 454 -19.07 25.65 -11.88
CA PHE A 454 -20.39 25.04 -12.01
C PHE A 454 -21.24 25.15 -10.75
N SER A 455 -22.54 25.31 -11.00
CA SER A 455 -23.60 25.49 -10.02
C SER A 455 -24.50 24.25 -10.02
N TYR A 456 -24.53 23.51 -8.90
CA TYR A 456 -25.35 22.31 -8.72
C TYR A 456 -26.54 22.61 -7.80
N ILE A 457 -27.77 22.61 -8.34
CA ILE A 457 -28.96 23.06 -7.59
C ILE A 457 -29.51 21.95 -6.69
N LEU A 458 -29.57 22.23 -5.39
CA LEU A 458 -30.12 21.34 -4.37
C LEU A 458 -31.61 21.61 -4.10
N SER A 459 -32.05 22.86 -4.11
CA SER A 459 -33.47 23.22 -4.01
C SER A 459 -33.72 24.67 -4.41
N GLY A 460 -34.95 25.01 -4.79
CA GLY A 460 -35.29 26.36 -5.25
C GLY A 460 -34.88 26.61 -6.70
N GLU A 461 -34.80 27.88 -7.08
CA GLU A 461 -34.49 28.30 -8.45
C GLU A 461 -33.35 29.32 -8.48
N LEU A 462 -32.36 29.10 -9.34
CA LEU A 462 -31.26 30.03 -9.58
C LEU A 462 -31.23 30.41 -11.05
N THR A 463 -31.41 31.70 -11.33
CA THR A 463 -31.35 32.26 -12.67
C THR A 463 -29.92 32.61 -13.03
N HIS A 464 -29.38 31.90 -14.01
CA HIS A 464 -28.13 32.26 -14.68
C HIS A 464 -28.39 33.18 -15.86
N ARG A 465 -27.57 34.23 -16.02
CA ARG A 465 -27.66 35.16 -17.14
C ARG A 465 -26.27 35.67 -17.53
N ASP A 466 -25.89 35.49 -18.79
CA ASP A 466 -24.71 36.08 -19.40
C ASP A 466 -24.81 37.62 -19.43
N SER A 467 -23.67 38.30 -19.34
CA SER A 467 -23.57 39.76 -19.32
C SER A 467 -24.16 40.47 -20.54
N THR A 468 -24.33 39.78 -21.67
CA THR A 468 -24.96 40.33 -22.88
C THR A 468 -26.47 40.44 -22.78
N ILE A 469 -27.10 39.78 -21.79
CA ILE A 469 -28.55 39.75 -21.63
C ILE A 469 -28.99 40.64 -20.46
N GLN A 470 -29.93 41.54 -20.74
CA GLN A 470 -30.56 42.37 -19.70
C GLN A 470 -31.76 41.65 -19.08
N LYS A 471 -31.95 41.83 -17.78
CA LYS A 471 -33.14 41.33 -17.08
C LYS A 471 -34.43 41.83 -17.74
N GLY A 472 -35.36 40.93 -18.02
CA GLY A 472 -36.62 41.18 -18.72
C GLY A 472 -36.54 41.17 -20.25
N LYS A 473 -35.36 40.94 -20.83
CA LYS A 473 -35.14 40.79 -22.29
C LYS A 473 -34.63 39.41 -22.67
N GLU A 474 -34.83 38.43 -21.79
CA GLU A 474 -34.35 37.08 -22.01
C GLU A 474 -35.15 36.39 -23.11
N GLY A 475 -34.45 35.58 -23.89
CA GLY A 475 -35.06 34.75 -24.92
C GLY A 475 -35.65 33.47 -24.32
N LYS A 476 -35.71 32.43 -25.17
CA LYS A 476 -35.92 31.07 -24.67
C LYS A 476 -34.72 30.66 -23.82
N GLU A 477 -34.96 29.81 -22.83
CA GLU A 477 -33.89 29.23 -22.02
C GLU A 477 -32.89 28.47 -22.91
N GLY A 478 -31.62 28.69 -22.64
CA GLY A 478 -30.47 28.21 -23.40
C GLY A 478 -29.17 28.43 -22.62
N ASP A 479 -28.06 28.45 -23.33
CA ASP A 479 -26.72 28.52 -22.72
C ASP A 479 -26.40 29.88 -22.09
N ASP A 480 -26.89 30.97 -22.71
CA ASP A 480 -26.69 32.35 -22.27
C ASP A 480 -27.68 32.81 -21.18
N PHE A 481 -28.82 32.12 -21.04
CA PHE A 481 -29.82 32.37 -20.02
C PHE A 481 -30.58 31.11 -19.62
N TYR A 482 -30.62 30.80 -18.33
CA TYR A 482 -31.33 29.62 -17.83
C TYR A 482 -31.84 29.80 -16.40
N ARG A 483 -33.08 29.36 -16.12
CA ARG A 483 -33.62 29.28 -14.76
C ARG A 483 -33.46 27.85 -14.23
N MET A 484 -32.36 27.63 -13.53
CA MET A 484 -31.99 26.32 -13.04
C MET A 484 -32.82 25.93 -11.82
N LYS A 485 -33.28 24.69 -11.80
CA LYS A 485 -33.99 24.07 -10.67
C LYS A 485 -33.27 22.81 -10.21
N ARG A 486 -33.76 22.19 -9.13
CA ARG A 486 -33.20 20.94 -8.60
C ARG A 486 -33.00 19.90 -9.71
N GLY A 487 -31.79 19.36 -9.80
CA GLY A 487 -31.38 18.41 -10.84
C GLY A 487 -30.57 19.05 -11.98
N ASP A 488 -30.66 20.37 -12.15
CA ASP A 488 -29.87 21.10 -13.15
C ASP A 488 -28.46 21.39 -12.66
N VAL A 489 -27.54 21.38 -13.63
CA VAL A 489 -26.16 21.85 -13.48
C VAL A 489 -25.88 22.83 -14.60
N GLN A 490 -25.47 24.04 -14.22
CA GLN A 490 -24.83 24.98 -15.15
C GLN A 490 -23.33 24.92 -14.95
N PHE A 491 -22.62 24.85 -16.06
CA PHE A 491 -21.17 24.83 -16.14
C PHE A 491 -20.70 25.95 -17.06
N THR A 492 -19.64 26.63 -16.65
CA THR A 492 -19.07 27.79 -17.31
C THR A 492 -17.55 27.64 -17.40
N THR A 493 -17.02 27.66 -18.62
CA THR A 493 -15.58 27.83 -18.86
C THR A 493 -15.27 29.32 -18.92
N GLY A 494 -14.51 29.84 -17.96
CA GLY A 494 -14.19 31.28 -17.86
C GLY A 494 -13.18 31.76 -18.90
N GLY A 495 -12.23 30.91 -19.29
CA GLY A 495 -11.39 31.12 -20.47
C GLY A 495 -10.70 32.49 -20.56
N THR A 496 -10.76 33.13 -21.73
CA THR A 496 -10.26 34.50 -21.98
C THR A 496 -10.99 35.60 -21.19
N GLY A 497 -12.10 35.27 -20.54
CA GLY A 497 -12.93 36.19 -19.76
C GLY A 497 -14.40 36.01 -20.12
N ILE A 498 -15.23 35.84 -19.11
CA ILE A 498 -16.69 35.84 -19.21
C ILE A 498 -17.29 36.59 -18.03
N ALA A 499 -18.46 37.19 -18.19
CA ALA A 499 -19.14 37.83 -17.08
C ALA A 499 -20.60 37.38 -17.05
N HIS A 500 -21.08 37.05 -15.86
CA HIS A 500 -22.42 36.51 -15.67
C HIS A 500 -22.98 36.90 -14.31
N SER A 501 -24.29 36.71 -14.16
CA SER A 501 -25.00 36.90 -12.90
C SER A 501 -25.75 35.64 -12.51
N GLU A 502 -25.91 35.44 -11.21
CA GLU A 502 -26.61 34.31 -10.62
C GLU A 502 -27.59 34.84 -9.59
N ASN A 503 -28.87 34.91 -9.97
CA ASN A 503 -29.90 35.54 -9.14
C ASN A 503 -31.00 34.55 -8.78
N ASN A 504 -31.40 34.55 -7.52
CA ASN A 504 -32.66 33.98 -7.13
C ASN A 504 -33.77 34.99 -7.45
N GLU A 505 -34.50 34.76 -8.54
CA GLU A 505 -35.61 35.62 -8.95
C GLU A 505 -36.97 35.10 -8.46
N SER A 506 -36.96 34.04 -7.64
CA SER A 506 -38.15 33.41 -7.08
C SER A 506 -38.50 33.95 -5.68
N ASP A 507 -39.69 33.60 -5.21
CA ASP A 507 -40.17 33.93 -3.85
C ASP A 507 -39.64 32.98 -2.76
N GLN A 508 -38.87 31.95 -3.12
CA GLN A 508 -38.33 30.95 -2.19
C GLN A 508 -36.81 31.03 -2.16
N PRO A 509 -36.14 30.72 -1.04
CA PRO A 509 -34.69 30.64 -1.02
C PRO A 509 -34.19 29.53 -1.96
N VAL A 510 -33.03 29.75 -2.58
CA VAL A 510 -32.34 28.74 -3.38
C VAL A 510 -31.13 28.22 -2.61
N HIS A 511 -30.90 26.92 -2.70
CA HIS A 511 -29.78 26.21 -2.09
C HIS A 511 -29.01 25.47 -3.18
N PHE A 512 -27.72 25.72 -3.29
CA PHE A 512 -26.89 25.13 -4.35
C PHE A 512 -25.42 25.03 -3.92
N LEU A 513 -24.65 24.25 -4.69
CA LEU A 513 -23.21 24.20 -4.55
C LEU A 513 -22.56 24.99 -5.68
N GLN A 514 -21.65 25.90 -5.32
CA GLN A 514 -20.81 26.66 -6.23
C GLN A 514 -19.40 26.05 -6.21
N ILE A 515 -18.99 25.43 -7.31
CA ILE A 515 -17.79 24.57 -7.36
C ILE A 515 -16.88 25.01 -8.49
N TRP A 516 -15.58 25.22 -8.21
CA TRP A 516 -14.60 25.63 -9.20
C TRP A 516 -13.44 24.65 -9.29
N ALA A 517 -12.98 24.40 -10.52
CA ALA A 517 -11.75 23.68 -10.81
C ALA A 517 -10.77 24.53 -11.64
N LEU A 518 -9.48 24.23 -11.49
CA LEU A 518 -8.41 24.82 -12.30
C LEU A 518 -8.30 24.07 -13.63
N PRO A 519 -8.48 24.74 -14.79
CA PRO A 519 -8.29 24.10 -16.08
C PRO A 519 -6.80 23.81 -16.36
N TRP A 520 -6.52 22.82 -17.21
CA TRP A 520 -5.16 22.45 -17.64
C TRP A 520 -4.51 23.47 -18.59
N ALA A 521 -5.29 24.45 -19.08
CA ALA A 521 -4.87 25.51 -19.97
C ALA A 521 -5.53 26.84 -19.59
N ARG A 522 -4.82 27.93 -19.91
CA ARG A 522 -5.34 29.30 -19.78
C ARG A 522 -5.78 29.81 -21.14
N GLY A 523 -6.68 30.80 -21.14
CA GLY A 523 -7.18 31.43 -22.35
C GLY A 523 -8.04 30.49 -23.21
N LEU A 524 -8.71 29.52 -22.58
CA LEU A 524 -9.71 28.69 -23.24
C LEU A 524 -10.83 29.57 -23.81
N THR A 525 -11.59 29.05 -24.78
CA THR A 525 -12.74 29.77 -25.31
C THR A 525 -13.86 29.74 -24.27
N PRO A 526 -14.44 30.89 -23.87
CA PRO A 526 -15.52 30.89 -22.92
C PRO A 526 -16.76 30.17 -23.44
N ARG A 527 -17.38 29.34 -22.60
CA ARG A 527 -18.57 28.54 -22.96
C ARG A 527 -19.47 28.30 -21.75
N TYR A 528 -20.74 28.06 -22.04
CA TYR A 528 -21.73 27.59 -21.09
C TYR A 528 -22.21 26.19 -21.49
N HIS A 529 -22.55 25.39 -20.50
CA HIS A 529 -23.27 24.13 -20.67
C HIS A 529 -24.32 24.06 -19.56
N THR A 530 -25.58 23.84 -19.92
CA THR A 530 -26.63 23.54 -18.94
C THR A 530 -27.21 22.17 -19.22
N LYS A 531 -27.26 21.31 -18.20
CA LYS A 531 -27.81 19.96 -18.33
C LYS A 531 -28.58 19.55 -17.08
N THR A 532 -29.71 18.87 -17.30
CA THR A 532 -30.51 18.26 -16.23
C THR A 532 -30.10 16.81 -16.03
N PHE A 533 -29.89 16.42 -14.77
CA PHE A 533 -29.57 15.05 -14.39
C PHE A 533 -30.71 14.46 -13.57
N ASP A 534 -31.23 13.32 -14.04
CA ASP A 534 -32.39 12.64 -13.47
C ASP A 534 -32.16 12.22 -12.01
N GLU A 535 -33.02 12.71 -11.12
CA GLU A 535 -32.96 12.42 -9.70
C GLU A 535 -33.27 10.94 -9.40
N ALA A 536 -34.17 10.31 -10.17
CA ALA A 536 -34.49 8.90 -9.97
C ALA A 536 -33.23 8.03 -10.19
N LYS A 537 -32.40 8.37 -11.19
CA LYS A 537 -31.12 7.69 -11.43
C LYS A 537 -30.12 7.92 -10.29
N LYS A 538 -30.07 9.14 -9.73
CA LYS A 538 -29.23 9.43 -8.54
C LYS A 538 -29.64 8.58 -7.33
N ARG A 539 -30.88 8.11 -7.26
CA ARG A 539 -31.39 7.22 -6.19
C ARG A 539 -31.09 5.75 -6.41
N GLU A 540 -30.60 5.39 -7.59
CA GLU A 540 -30.19 4.04 -7.95
C GLU A 540 -28.68 3.84 -7.81
N ALA A 541 -27.88 4.82 -8.24
CA ALA A 541 -26.42 4.82 -8.14
C ALA A 541 -25.85 6.26 -8.20
N PHE A 542 -24.53 6.39 -8.06
CA PHE A 542 -23.86 7.64 -8.41
C PHE A 542 -24.02 7.92 -9.91
N VAL A 543 -24.51 9.10 -10.25
CA VAL A 543 -24.63 9.59 -11.63
C VAL A 543 -23.45 10.51 -11.92
N PRO A 544 -22.57 10.17 -12.87
CA PRO A 544 -21.55 11.09 -13.37
C PRO A 544 -22.19 12.35 -13.99
N ILE A 545 -21.65 13.50 -13.63
CA ILE A 545 -22.12 14.84 -14.05
C ILE A 545 -21.07 15.50 -14.95
N LEU A 546 -19.81 15.47 -14.53
CA LEU A 546 -18.67 16.01 -15.27
C LEU A 546 -17.67 14.91 -15.56
N SER A 547 -17.04 14.95 -16.72
CA SER A 547 -15.85 14.14 -17.03
C SER A 547 -14.90 14.91 -17.95
N PRO A 548 -13.61 14.51 -18.03
CA PRO A 548 -12.64 15.24 -18.84
C PRO A 548 -13.07 15.36 -20.30
N LEU A 549 -12.70 16.45 -20.97
CA LEU A 549 -12.77 16.51 -22.44
C LEU A 549 -11.98 15.33 -23.01
N ALA A 550 -12.61 14.51 -23.86
CA ALA A 550 -12.05 13.25 -24.36
C ALA A 550 -10.74 13.46 -25.13
N ALA A 551 -10.65 14.56 -25.89
CA ALA A 551 -9.45 14.96 -26.61
C ALA A 551 -8.28 15.32 -25.67
N GLY A 552 -8.57 15.72 -24.43
CA GLY A 552 -7.60 16.04 -23.40
C GLY A 552 -6.81 17.33 -23.67
N LYS A 553 -5.66 17.45 -23.02
CA LYS A 553 -4.80 18.62 -23.12
C LYS A 553 -4.19 18.76 -24.52
N GLY A 554 -4.39 19.92 -25.15
CA GLY A 554 -3.90 20.21 -26.50
C GLY A 554 -4.88 19.87 -27.62
N ALA A 555 -6.17 19.72 -27.28
CA ALA A 555 -7.24 19.59 -28.24
C ALA A 555 -7.17 20.69 -29.32
N SER A 556 -7.41 20.31 -30.57
CA SER A 556 -7.54 21.23 -31.69
C SER A 556 -8.81 22.08 -31.54
N SER A 557 -8.90 23.20 -32.25
CA SER A 557 -10.10 24.04 -32.23
C SER A 557 -11.39 23.30 -32.60
N ALA A 558 -11.31 22.29 -33.48
CA ALA A 558 -12.45 21.46 -33.85
C ALA A 558 -12.86 20.49 -32.73
N GLU A 559 -11.90 19.93 -31.99
CA GLU A 559 -12.18 19.06 -30.83
C GLU A 559 -12.73 19.86 -29.65
N GLU A 560 -12.22 21.07 -29.44
CA GLU A 560 -12.73 22.06 -28.49
C GLU A 560 -14.16 22.51 -28.84
N GLU A 561 -14.49 22.63 -30.13
CA GLU A 561 -15.84 22.92 -30.60
C GLU A 561 -16.78 21.73 -30.45
N ALA A 562 -16.31 20.52 -30.73
CA ALA A 562 -17.09 19.29 -30.55
C ALA A 562 -17.40 18.99 -29.09
N ALA A 563 -16.54 19.44 -28.15
CA ALA A 563 -16.75 19.35 -26.71
C ALA A 563 -17.21 17.95 -26.24
N ILE A 564 -16.54 16.90 -26.75
CA ILE A 564 -16.93 15.52 -26.47
C ILE A 564 -16.41 15.12 -25.08
N PRO A 565 -17.27 14.72 -24.13
CA PRO A 565 -16.84 14.25 -22.82
C PRO A 565 -16.27 12.84 -22.89
N ALA A 566 -15.39 12.49 -21.95
CA ALA A 566 -14.82 11.15 -21.85
C ALA A 566 -15.85 10.10 -21.37
N LEU A 567 -16.81 10.51 -20.55
CA LEU A 567 -17.99 9.72 -20.22
C LEU A 567 -19.22 10.23 -20.99
N PRO A 568 -19.93 9.36 -21.73
CA PRO A 568 -21.19 9.73 -22.38
C PRO A 568 -22.16 10.39 -21.40
N GLU A 569 -22.97 11.31 -21.91
CA GLU A 569 -23.99 12.03 -21.14
C GLU A 569 -23.49 12.94 -20.00
N THR A 570 -22.19 13.12 -19.82
CA THR A 570 -21.63 14.11 -18.89
C THR A 570 -21.34 15.45 -19.59
N ILE A 571 -21.06 16.49 -18.80
CA ILE A 571 -20.54 17.77 -19.29
C ILE A 571 -19.00 17.65 -19.37
N PRO A 572 -18.35 18.03 -20.49
CA PRO A 572 -16.89 18.01 -20.61
C PRO A 572 -16.23 19.09 -19.73
N ILE A 573 -15.11 18.76 -19.09
CA ILE A 573 -14.28 19.72 -18.34
C ILE A 573 -12.83 19.71 -18.82
N HIS A 574 -12.16 20.86 -18.84
CA HIS A 574 -10.74 20.96 -19.20
C HIS A 574 -9.81 20.67 -18.00
N ALA A 575 -10.15 19.64 -17.22
CA ALA A 575 -9.35 19.16 -16.10
C ALA A 575 -9.43 17.63 -16.05
N ASP A 576 -8.44 16.98 -15.45
CA ASP A 576 -8.48 15.53 -15.23
C ASP A 576 -9.35 15.20 -14.00
N PHE A 577 -10.65 15.48 -14.16
CA PHE A 577 -11.62 15.65 -13.09
C PHE A 577 -12.95 14.97 -13.44
N VAL A 578 -13.53 14.24 -12.48
CA VAL A 578 -14.86 13.64 -12.59
C VAL A 578 -15.71 14.10 -11.41
N MET A 579 -16.95 14.52 -11.68
CA MET A 579 -17.94 14.78 -10.63
C MET A 579 -19.06 13.75 -10.75
N ALA A 580 -19.55 13.26 -9.62
CA ALA A 580 -20.78 12.49 -9.55
C ALA A 580 -21.64 12.89 -8.35
N ALA A 581 -22.95 12.64 -8.45
CA ALA A 581 -23.89 12.82 -7.36
C ALA A 581 -24.76 11.56 -7.18
N GLY A 582 -25.05 11.21 -5.93
CA GLY A 582 -25.94 10.11 -5.58
C GLY A 582 -26.82 10.47 -4.38
N ILE A 583 -28.02 9.91 -4.29
CA ILE A 583 -28.96 10.07 -3.19
C ILE A 583 -29.21 8.70 -2.57
N ILE A 584 -28.52 8.42 -1.48
CA ILE A 584 -28.45 7.11 -0.86
C ILE A 584 -29.57 6.97 0.16
N GLY A 585 -30.56 6.13 -0.15
CA GLY A 585 -31.64 5.81 0.78
C GLY A 585 -31.13 5.22 2.10
N VAL A 586 -31.87 5.43 3.20
CA VAL A 586 -31.49 4.96 4.55
C VAL A 586 -31.15 3.47 4.55
N GLY A 587 -30.00 3.12 5.12
CA GLY A 587 -29.49 1.75 5.20
C GLY A 587 -29.00 1.17 3.86
N LYS A 588 -29.10 1.91 2.75
CA LYS A 588 -28.55 1.50 1.45
C LYS A 588 -27.07 1.85 1.35
N LYS A 589 -26.41 1.16 0.41
CA LYS A 589 -25.00 1.34 0.09
C LYS A 589 -24.82 1.65 -1.38
N PHE A 590 -24.05 2.67 -1.70
CA PHE A 590 -23.54 2.95 -3.04
C PHE A 590 -22.03 2.75 -3.08
N GLU A 591 -21.50 2.63 -4.29
CA GLU A 591 -20.07 2.52 -4.56
C GLU A 591 -19.67 3.52 -5.63
N TRP A 592 -18.52 4.16 -5.45
CA TRP A 592 -17.88 5.00 -6.46
C TRP A 592 -16.59 4.35 -6.92
N THR A 593 -16.42 4.18 -8.23
CA THR A 593 -15.13 3.78 -8.79
C THR A 593 -14.31 5.04 -9.05
N VAL A 594 -13.17 5.16 -8.37
CA VAL A 594 -12.22 6.27 -8.52
C VAL A 594 -11.79 6.38 -9.98
N GLY A 595 -11.90 7.56 -10.57
CA GLY A 595 -11.71 7.80 -12.00
C GLY A 595 -12.95 7.61 -12.87
N GLY A 596 -14.11 7.30 -12.29
CA GLY A 596 -15.41 7.25 -12.97
C GLY A 596 -15.92 5.86 -13.33
N GLU A 597 -15.05 4.94 -13.79
CA GLU A 597 -15.43 3.58 -14.21
C GLU A 597 -14.29 2.56 -14.01
N ALA A 598 -14.63 1.26 -14.05
CA ALA A 598 -13.72 0.14 -13.74
C ALA A 598 -12.87 -0.34 -14.93
N ASP A 599 -13.30 -0.10 -16.18
CA ASP A 599 -12.57 -0.52 -17.37
C ASP A 599 -11.69 0.62 -17.93
N ALA A 600 -10.49 0.25 -18.32
CA ALA A 600 -9.29 1.07 -18.28
C ALA A 600 -9.01 1.87 -19.57
N GLU A 601 -9.98 2.09 -20.44
CA GLU A 601 -9.80 2.96 -21.60
C GLU A 601 -10.50 4.31 -21.39
N ALA A 602 -9.68 5.34 -21.14
CA ALA A 602 -9.89 6.74 -21.53
C ALA A 602 -10.66 7.75 -20.65
N VAL A 603 -11.24 7.43 -19.48
CA VAL A 603 -11.95 8.47 -18.68
C VAL A 603 -11.00 9.51 -18.07
N VAL A 604 -10.09 9.08 -17.19
CA VAL A 604 -9.09 9.95 -16.56
C VAL A 604 -7.67 9.61 -17.02
N LYS A 605 -6.81 10.62 -17.11
CA LYS A 605 -5.41 10.48 -17.53
C LYS A 605 -4.48 10.15 -16.35
N SER A 606 -4.68 10.75 -15.18
CA SER A 606 -3.93 10.43 -13.96
C SER A 606 -4.52 9.19 -13.31
N ARG A 607 -3.74 8.11 -13.25
CA ARG A 607 -4.17 6.80 -12.78
C ARG A 607 -3.77 6.52 -11.33
N THR A 608 -2.85 7.29 -10.76
CA THR A 608 -2.28 7.08 -9.42
C THR A 608 -2.31 8.38 -8.61
N ASP A 609 -2.34 8.29 -7.28
CA ASP A 609 -2.40 9.45 -6.36
C ASP A 609 -3.61 10.37 -6.62
N ARG A 610 -4.74 9.75 -6.95
CA ARG A 610 -5.99 10.48 -7.14
C ARG A 610 -6.48 11.07 -5.83
N LYS A 611 -7.15 12.21 -5.95
CA LYS A 611 -7.65 13.05 -4.87
C LYS A 611 -9.16 13.13 -4.97
N VAL A 612 -9.85 12.41 -4.08
CA VAL A 612 -11.31 12.38 -4.06
C VAL A 612 -11.81 13.21 -2.89
N TYR A 613 -12.51 14.30 -3.17
CA TYR A 613 -13.24 15.08 -2.17
C TYR A 613 -14.70 14.63 -2.15
N ILE A 614 -15.19 14.30 -0.96
CA ILE A 614 -16.58 13.92 -0.74
C ILE A 614 -17.27 15.04 0.03
N HIS A 615 -18.50 15.40 -0.35
CA HIS A 615 -19.33 16.38 0.35
C HIS A 615 -20.73 15.84 0.59
N VAL A 616 -21.28 16.05 1.79
CA VAL A 616 -22.67 15.73 2.14
C VAL A 616 -23.44 17.05 2.29
N PRO A 617 -24.29 17.44 1.33
CA PRO A 617 -25.04 18.69 1.43
C PRO A 617 -26.04 18.72 2.58
N MET A 618 -26.32 19.92 3.07
CA MET A 618 -27.23 20.22 4.18
C MET A 618 -28.67 20.35 3.69
N THR A 619 -29.26 19.24 3.29
CA THR A 619 -30.60 19.19 2.66
C THR A 619 -31.72 18.72 3.58
N ASN A 620 -31.42 18.11 4.73
CA ASN A 620 -32.42 17.46 5.58
C ASN A 620 -32.23 17.75 7.07
N ASP A 621 -31.92 19.01 7.43
CA ASP A 621 -31.84 19.49 8.83
C ASP A 621 -30.90 18.65 9.72
N GLY A 622 -29.78 18.17 9.17
CA GLY A 622 -28.79 17.38 9.91
C GLY A 622 -29.18 15.92 10.16
N LYS A 623 -30.29 15.45 9.58
CA LYS A 623 -30.79 14.08 9.76
C LYS A 623 -30.10 13.07 8.84
N SER A 624 -29.49 13.52 7.75
CA SER A 624 -28.74 12.63 6.85
C SER A 624 -27.29 12.45 7.31
N LYS A 625 -26.80 11.22 7.20
CA LYS A 625 -25.44 10.82 7.55
C LYS A 625 -24.98 9.67 6.66
N ILE A 626 -23.72 9.67 6.29
CA ILE A 626 -23.08 8.54 5.61
C ILE A 626 -21.87 8.03 6.36
N ARG A 627 -21.58 6.74 6.20
CA ARG A 627 -20.32 6.11 6.58
C ARG A 627 -19.55 5.77 5.33
N LEU A 628 -18.30 6.22 5.26
CA LEU A 628 -17.41 5.91 4.15
C LEU A 628 -16.67 4.59 4.39
N ASP A 629 -16.69 3.70 3.40
CA ASP A 629 -15.92 2.46 3.34
C ASP A 629 -16.03 1.59 4.61
N GLY A 630 -17.19 1.63 5.26
CA GLY A 630 -17.45 0.90 6.51
C GLY A 630 -16.67 1.39 7.74
N ARG A 631 -16.00 2.54 7.69
CA ARG A 631 -15.15 3.04 8.79
C ARG A 631 -15.90 3.95 9.75
N GLU A 632 -15.89 3.60 11.03
CA GLU A 632 -16.61 4.36 12.07
C GLU A 632 -16.01 5.75 12.34
N ASP A 633 -14.71 5.95 12.07
CA ASP A 633 -14.06 7.26 12.17
C ASP A 633 -14.31 8.18 10.96
N SER A 634 -14.93 7.64 9.91
CA SER A 634 -15.19 8.30 8.63
C SER A 634 -16.70 8.46 8.37
N VAL A 635 -17.45 8.75 9.43
CA VAL A 635 -18.87 9.14 9.35
C VAL A 635 -18.97 10.64 9.07
N LEU A 636 -19.73 11.00 8.03
CA LEU A 636 -20.01 12.37 7.61
C LEU A 636 -21.49 12.69 7.86
N GLY A 637 -21.76 13.80 8.56
CA GLY A 637 -23.09 14.39 8.60
C GLY A 637 -23.25 15.51 7.58
N GLU A 638 -24.42 16.12 7.54
CA GLU A 638 -24.69 17.27 6.68
C GLU A 638 -23.69 18.42 6.87
N GLY A 639 -23.22 18.93 5.74
CA GLY A 639 -22.19 19.97 5.62
C GLY A 639 -20.76 19.46 5.85
N ASP A 640 -20.57 18.22 6.31
CA ASP A 640 -19.24 17.62 6.40
C ASP A 640 -18.75 17.22 4.99
N GLY A 641 -17.42 17.25 4.84
CA GLY A 641 -16.75 16.63 3.70
C GLY A 641 -15.62 15.71 4.13
N ALA A 642 -14.93 15.09 3.17
CA ALA A 642 -13.74 14.29 3.43
C ALA A 642 -12.72 14.40 2.29
N PHE A 643 -11.45 14.53 2.66
CA PHE A 643 -10.32 14.42 1.74
C PHE A 643 -9.84 12.98 1.71
N VAL A 644 -10.04 12.30 0.58
CA VAL A 644 -9.59 10.93 0.35
C VAL A 644 -8.33 10.97 -0.52
N THR A 645 -7.24 10.40 -0.01
CA THR A 645 -5.91 10.38 -0.65
C THR A 645 -5.31 8.98 -0.63
N GLY A 646 -4.27 8.76 -1.43
CA GLY A 646 -3.65 7.44 -1.54
C GLY A 646 -4.53 6.43 -2.27
N VAL A 647 -5.44 6.91 -3.12
CA VAL A 647 -6.28 6.09 -4.00
C VAL A 647 -5.80 6.22 -5.44
N GLN A 648 -6.16 5.25 -6.27
CA GLN A 648 -5.82 5.17 -7.68
C GLN A 648 -7.08 4.94 -8.52
N ALA A 649 -7.02 5.26 -9.80
CA ALA A 649 -8.12 4.98 -10.71
C ALA A 649 -8.45 3.47 -10.70
N GLY A 650 -9.73 3.14 -10.58
CA GLY A 650 -10.24 1.77 -10.43
C GLY A 650 -10.44 1.30 -8.99
N ASP A 651 -9.98 2.04 -7.97
CA ASP A 651 -10.34 1.77 -6.57
C ASP A 651 -11.85 2.02 -6.35
N VAL A 652 -12.49 1.29 -5.43
CA VAL A 652 -13.95 1.36 -5.21
C VAL A 652 -14.29 1.85 -3.81
N LEU A 653 -14.66 3.14 -3.69
CA LEU A 653 -15.07 3.73 -2.42
C LEU A 653 -16.53 3.39 -2.10
N GLY A 654 -16.77 2.77 -0.94
CA GLY A 654 -18.12 2.47 -0.46
C GLY A 654 -18.75 3.63 0.33
N PHE A 655 -20.07 3.80 0.21
CA PHE A 655 -20.86 4.82 0.89
C PHE A 655 -22.10 4.18 1.47
N GLU A 656 -22.28 4.21 2.79
CA GLU A 656 -23.46 3.67 3.46
C GLU A 656 -24.26 4.81 4.10
N SER A 657 -25.54 4.94 3.77
CA SER A 657 -26.42 5.89 4.45
C SER A 657 -26.86 5.34 5.81
N ILE A 658 -26.49 6.03 6.88
CA ILE A 658 -26.75 5.65 8.27
C ILE A 658 -27.56 6.70 9.05
N GLY A 659 -28.08 7.70 8.34
CA GLY A 659 -28.94 8.74 8.90
C GLY A 659 -30.40 8.29 9.09
N GLU A 660 -31.24 9.22 9.54
CA GLU A 660 -32.70 9.01 9.67
C GLU A 660 -33.44 9.17 8.34
N VAL A 661 -32.80 9.88 7.40
CA VAL A 661 -33.29 10.16 6.05
C VAL A 661 -32.18 9.88 5.05
N GLU A 662 -32.54 9.84 3.78
CA GLU A 662 -31.57 9.68 2.70
C GLU A 662 -30.48 10.75 2.68
N ALA A 663 -29.31 10.38 2.20
CA ALA A 663 -28.18 11.27 2.11
C ALA A 663 -27.87 11.57 0.65
N GLU A 664 -27.96 12.83 0.25
CA GLU A 664 -27.35 13.29 -1.00
C GLU A 664 -25.84 13.40 -0.79
N VAL A 665 -25.05 12.90 -1.73
CA VAL A 665 -23.60 12.80 -1.64
C VAL A 665 -23.00 13.24 -2.96
N ILE A 666 -22.04 14.17 -2.88
CA ILE A 666 -21.28 14.67 -4.02
C ILE A 666 -19.87 14.11 -3.95
N VAL A 667 -19.40 13.55 -5.06
CA VAL A 667 -18.05 13.02 -5.23
C VAL A 667 -17.33 13.86 -6.27
N LEU A 668 -16.18 14.41 -5.91
CA LEU A 668 -15.31 15.24 -6.76
C LEU A 668 -13.95 14.57 -6.84
N ASP A 669 -13.67 13.95 -7.96
CA ASP A 669 -12.53 13.07 -8.18
C ASP A 669 -11.51 13.75 -9.10
N SER A 670 -10.37 14.16 -8.55
CA SER A 670 -9.33 14.92 -9.23
C SER A 670 -7.98 14.20 -9.24
N ASP A 671 -7.12 14.58 -10.18
CA ASP A 671 -5.69 14.28 -10.22
C ASP A 671 -4.87 14.70 -8.98
#